data_AF-A0A5K3FF18-F1
#
_entry.id   AF-A0A5K3FF18-F1
#
_cell.length_a   1.000
_cell.length_b   1.000
_cell.length_c   1.000
_cell.angle_alpha   90.00
_cell.angle_beta   90.00
_cell.angle_gamma   90.00
#
_symmetry.space_group_name_H-M   'P 1'
#
loop_
_entity.id
_entity.type
_entity.pdbx_description
1 polymer ?
#
loop_
_entity_poly.entity_id
_entity_poly.type
_entity_poly.pdbx_seq_one_letter_code
_entity_poly.pdbx_strand_id
1 'polypeptide(L)'
;MTSEEQFQQICRINQLLPYASKLEAYSDAARMGLRATLVRLISSSSYLSQSPHTLDFLDSYVDLFGCRFTKEEYLAIFKFGLGLGLCPQTDPKDAVAWLNFITKILKCCSWTLTSQDLQLNWRDFKNALTRIPGSMDVRYCKEKFKDNKVIYNLLSKCQRFFPVSCVAEIWNEYRAKIFSAALSGPYEKLFQPLVAYTPFMPHTFDEIRRVWLDDIFHIWYKFADNHDLNREVIPLLGLLARSCPGRIDWEPHLDRVFNGIVYDLCVRAPASPGDLKKREIALLHGYAYLVVYSISPGSTTFKRMRDLFTVCKSMFHPSMDSSSMFAFATFCVYLLLVMVSRLRKEFSRCPQNRALYGEIPTWQNLTREQVDDFVDILLPICLDANLYARNSNAVQIALCSTHLLASLRPGLFFPRLLAALESGFELPELPMRVTRPLMVLSETCSAATSLNMVMAWNPHEMGRHPSDQPQYQLAPGEIPPQQTPEQRQFLTSHLSSLLYADGRGDVARILRCCVAGIDVNDTERLTASLKALGELFLRTPMQDFSDVCLPNISERQNSPFLQTISSTLQPHFAASRIALASLEIEDLAMQVYARLLQCMISVNETAHLHMDAKEGHHDTEQVLTSKTNDSRLLCSLTGVAVALGLSASPAPRLRVRLVKLLIDALFANHWTRTSARLLNYQLIWLISGRRGIEAGKDEADVALFAVREFWPRFFQLFQELDNENCITCLGKAEPRLLALLCVLPAYVCALVPSHLAQASQEFIYPLIDVLSRLLTISIGAEGQIQPCHDLAVSASICAGVLLHRLVAFSINLDHVDLLNTHPQSPPSESAYLTNPLWSPYVTWRDMLRTSFWNQPTPESFAVAEHVVRRLLLPTLAKVSEATEELKFYIGDEGGVEKLPQLPQTSSQSSTSLQRQFLVDLVTWVHMISAGLCEALKPRKVTQADVKFVRQVCTELELGRAEVVTVPKHAGGDDVNLDFPWFDVPVDANGTCLREHIFRVGLGLLDVFGKLCSKYDILVADSSTQSNGESVISSLFTQQGLDHLTDTVFAACFNISSCESSPSHVLLNSRLCFILKANLGVNSGTSLCDATNEEKNNVLPSLVYCAGTPQALLEAYERGDAPSTQCGGGSCYLAGFLPIAWLARAHRRHVSFVGLALNRAAVWPGFEAAALVSFTQMPASPDYLLLMEVCAQLSLASNNAKATCIAPEALDEHLGLRVPGVSSEQLPICRPFAPSFLAEVA
;
A
#
# COMPACT_ATOMS: atom_id res chain seq x y z
N MET A 1 25.73 17.95 18.45
CA MET A 1 24.58 18.49 19.22
C MET A 1 24.41 17.61 20.44
N THR A 2 24.39 18.23 21.63
CA THR A 2 24.28 17.58 22.94
C THR A 2 22.97 16.81 23.10
N SER A 3 22.95 15.82 23.99
CA SER A 3 21.84 14.94 24.32
C SER A 3 20.47 15.64 24.42
N GLU A 4 19.54 15.16 23.58
CA GLU A 4 18.07 15.20 23.74
C GLU A 4 17.32 16.52 23.46
N GLU A 5 17.37 17.04 22.22
CA GLU A 5 16.16 17.68 21.68
C GLU A 5 15.12 16.58 21.39
N GLN A 6 14.12 16.44 22.26
CA GLN A 6 13.09 15.42 22.13
C GLN A 6 12.11 15.75 21.00
N PHE A 7 12.23 15.04 19.88
CA PHE A 7 11.35 15.19 18.71
C PHE A 7 9.93 14.64 18.98
N GLN A 8 8.90 15.26 18.40
CA GLN A 8 7.50 14.82 18.59
C GLN A 8 7.25 13.40 18.05
N GLN A 9 7.74 13.09 16.85
CA GLN A 9 7.62 11.76 16.25
C GLN A 9 8.73 11.51 15.22
N ILE A 10 9.28 10.30 15.20
CA ILE A 10 10.25 9.82 14.21
C ILE A 10 9.74 8.59 13.46
N CYS A 11 10.23 8.40 12.24
CA CYS A 11 9.94 7.27 11.35
C CYS A 11 10.97 6.15 11.52
N ARG A 12 10.58 5.02 12.14
CA ARG A 12 11.47 3.86 12.38
C ARG A 12 11.78 3.02 11.16
N ILE A 13 11.01 3.15 10.08
CA ILE A 13 11.36 2.53 8.79
C ILE A 13 12.76 2.97 8.34
N ASN A 14 13.16 4.20 8.66
CA ASN A 14 14.46 4.74 8.27
C ASN A 14 15.62 4.00 8.96
N GLN A 15 15.39 3.37 10.11
CA GLN A 15 16.40 2.56 10.81
C GLN A 15 16.62 1.19 10.15
N LEU A 16 15.69 0.77 9.30
CA LEU A 16 15.78 -0.46 8.52
C LEU A 16 16.55 -0.27 7.21
N LEU A 17 17.07 0.93 6.91
CA LEU A 17 17.80 1.23 5.67
C LEU A 17 19.31 0.95 5.81
N PRO A 18 20.02 0.61 4.71
CA PRO A 18 21.42 0.21 4.78
C PRO A 18 22.37 1.37 5.19
N TYR A 19 21.92 2.61 5.04
CA TYR A 19 22.63 3.85 5.41
C TYR A 19 21.97 4.55 6.61
N ALA A 20 21.24 3.82 7.46
CA ALA A 20 20.52 4.38 8.61
C ALA A 20 21.37 5.27 9.53
N SER A 21 22.66 4.96 9.70
CA SER A 21 23.60 5.72 10.52
C SER A 21 23.81 7.17 10.04
N LYS A 22 23.59 7.46 8.76
CA LYS A 22 23.74 8.79 8.15
C LYS A 22 22.43 9.58 8.11
N LEU A 23 21.29 8.91 8.24
CA LEU A 23 19.97 9.53 8.07
C LEU A 23 19.62 10.54 9.16
N GLU A 24 20.23 10.41 10.33
CA GLU A 24 20.09 11.39 11.41
C GLU A 24 20.62 12.76 10.98
N ALA A 25 21.91 12.83 10.61
CA ALA A 25 22.54 14.05 10.10
C ALA A 25 21.82 14.59 8.84
N TYR A 26 21.38 13.69 7.96
CA TYR A 26 20.61 14.05 6.77
C TYR A 26 19.28 14.73 7.13
N SER A 27 18.55 14.16 8.09
CA SER A 27 17.25 14.70 8.53
C SER A 27 17.38 16.02 9.30
N ASP A 28 18.48 16.22 10.02
CA ASP A 28 18.76 17.47 10.73
C ASP A 28 19.13 18.59 9.76
N ALA A 29 19.95 18.31 8.74
CA ALA A 29 20.25 19.25 7.66
C ALA A 29 18.99 19.68 6.91
N ALA A 30 18.11 18.73 6.57
CA ALA A 30 16.83 19.01 5.94
C ALA A 30 15.92 19.89 6.83
N ARG A 31 15.82 19.59 8.13
CA ARG A 31 15.04 20.40 9.10
C ARG A 31 15.55 21.83 9.17
N MET A 32 16.87 22.02 9.27
CA MET A 32 17.49 23.34 9.34
C MET A 32 17.25 24.14 8.05
N GLY A 33 17.34 23.48 6.89
CA GLY A 33 16.99 24.06 5.60
C GLY A 33 15.55 24.57 5.57
N LEU A 34 14.58 23.71 5.90
CA LEU A 34 13.16 24.07 5.94
C LEU A 34 12.87 25.23 6.88
N ARG A 35 13.46 25.22 8.07
CA ARG A 35 13.32 26.30 9.04
C ARG A 35 13.85 27.62 8.48
N ALA A 36 15.04 27.61 7.86
CA ALA A 36 15.63 28.81 7.26
C ALA A 36 14.77 29.36 6.13
N THR A 37 14.23 28.50 5.27
CA THR A 37 13.31 28.88 4.17
C THR A 37 12.02 29.49 4.72
N LEU A 38 11.37 28.84 5.70
CA LEU A 38 10.14 29.35 6.33
C LEU A 38 10.34 30.73 6.95
N VAL A 39 11.40 30.91 7.74
CA VAL A 39 11.70 32.18 8.39
C VAL A 39 11.86 33.29 7.36
N ARG A 40 12.52 33.01 6.23
CA ARG A 40 12.73 34.01 5.18
C ARG A 40 11.47 34.33 4.40
N LEU A 41 10.65 33.34 4.07
CA LEU A 41 9.38 33.55 3.37
C LEU A 41 8.41 34.39 4.19
N ILE A 42 8.37 34.15 5.51
CA ILE A 42 7.57 34.95 6.44
C ILE A 42 8.14 36.37 6.55
N SER A 43 9.46 36.51 6.67
CA SER A 43 10.13 37.82 6.83
C SER A 43 10.05 38.70 5.58
N SER A 44 10.01 38.11 4.38
CA SER A 44 9.92 38.82 3.09
C SER A 44 8.49 39.24 2.73
N SER A 45 7.48 38.87 3.52
CA SER A 45 6.05 39.03 3.18
C SER A 45 5.60 38.35 1.88
N SER A 46 6.48 37.53 1.26
CA SER A 46 6.20 36.82 0.01
C SER A 46 5.57 35.44 0.22
N TYR A 47 5.33 35.04 1.48
CA TYR A 47 4.82 33.71 1.85
C TYR A 47 3.58 33.30 1.04
N LEU A 48 2.57 34.17 0.91
CA LEU A 48 1.32 33.84 0.19
C LEU A 48 1.57 33.44 -1.27
N SER A 49 2.57 34.02 -1.93
CA SER A 49 2.94 33.67 -3.31
C SER A 49 3.70 32.35 -3.44
N GLN A 50 4.11 31.74 -2.32
CA GLN A 50 4.92 30.51 -2.25
C GLN A 50 4.30 29.46 -1.32
N SER A 51 3.06 29.67 -0.87
CA SER A 51 2.34 28.83 0.10
C SER A 51 2.27 27.36 -0.34
N PRO A 52 1.91 27.02 -1.60
CA PRO A 52 1.83 25.63 -2.06
C PRO A 52 3.16 24.88 -1.94
N HIS A 53 4.24 25.43 -2.49
CA HIS A 53 5.57 24.81 -2.46
C HIS A 53 6.09 24.60 -1.03
N THR A 54 5.81 25.56 -0.15
CA THR A 54 6.22 25.48 1.25
C THR A 54 5.52 24.35 1.99
N LEU A 55 4.22 24.16 1.72
CA LEU A 55 3.45 23.04 2.26
C LEU A 55 3.96 21.71 1.70
N ASP A 56 4.27 21.63 0.41
CA ASP A 56 4.81 20.42 -0.22
C ASP A 56 6.14 19.99 0.42
N PHE A 57 7.02 20.94 0.74
CA PHE A 57 8.28 20.67 1.44
C PHE A 57 8.07 20.15 2.86
N LEU A 58 7.12 20.74 3.60
CA LEU A 58 6.75 20.29 4.95
C LEU A 58 6.10 18.91 4.93
N ASP A 59 5.17 18.68 3.99
CA ASP A 59 4.51 17.40 3.83
C ASP A 59 5.50 16.29 3.47
N SER A 60 6.41 16.56 2.54
CA SER A 60 7.45 15.61 2.13
C SER A 60 8.41 15.30 3.28
N TYR A 61 8.79 16.29 4.09
CA TYR A 61 9.61 16.06 5.29
C TYR A 61 8.90 15.16 6.31
N VAL A 62 7.63 15.48 6.62
CA VAL A 62 6.81 14.66 7.53
C VAL A 62 6.62 13.24 6.96
N ASP A 63 6.52 13.10 5.64
CA ASP A 63 6.37 11.81 4.97
C ASP A 63 7.65 10.98 4.91
N LEU A 64 8.84 11.58 4.95
CA LEU A 64 10.12 10.87 5.02
C LEU A 64 10.56 10.58 6.46
N PHE A 65 10.50 11.57 7.34
CA PHE A 65 11.13 11.52 8.67
C PHE A 65 10.13 11.43 9.83
N GLY A 66 8.84 11.63 9.57
CA GLY A 66 7.83 11.84 10.62
C GLY A 66 7.84 13.30 11.10
N CYS A 67 7.08 13.61 12.15
CA CYS A 67 7.09 14.95 12.75
C CYS A 67 8.35 15.16 13.63
N ARG A 68 9.54 15.12 13.01
CA ARG A 68 10.84 15.33 13.67
C ARG A 68 11.08 16.82 13.95
N PHE A 69 10.09 17.45 14.59
CA PHE A 69 10.12 18.83 15.07
C PHE A 69 10.26 18.83 16.59
N THR A 70 10.91 19.85 17.13
CA THR A 70 10.81 20.14 18.57
C THR A 70 9.37 20.48 18.93
N LYS A 71 9.01 20.37 20.20
CA LYS A 71 7.65 20.72 20.67
C LYS A 71 7.28 22.18 20.33
N GLU A 72 8.24 23.09 20.45
CA GLU A 72 8.05 24.51 20.13
C GLU A 72 7.83 24.74 18.63
N GLU A 73 8.66 24.14 17.78
CA GLU A 73 8.51 24.21 16.32
C GLU A 73 7.17 23.62 15.88
N TYR A 74 6.78 22.47 16.43
CA TYR A 74 5.49 21.85 16.15
C TYR A 74 4.33 22.79 16.49
N LEU A 75 4.33 23.37 17.70
CA LEU A 75 3.26 24.27 18.14
C LEU A 75 3.21 25.55 17.31
N ALA A 76 4.36 26.08 16.89
CA ALA A 76 4.44 27.23 16.01
C ALA A 76 3.80 26.93 14.64
N ILE A 77 4.19 25.81 14.01
CA ILE A 77 3.62 25.36 12.72
C ILE A 77 2.11 25.12 12.84
N PHE A 78 1.68 24.43 13.91
CA PHE A 78 0.26 24.13 14.13
C PHE A 78 -0.58 25.41 14.30
N LYS A 79 -0.13 26.36 15.14
CA LYS A 79 -0.84 27.63 15.37
C LYS A 79 -0.86 28.50 14.12
N PHE A 80 0.24 28.54 13.38
CA PHE A 80 0.32 29.26 12.10
C PHE A 80 -0.68 28.70 11.08
N GLY A 81 -0.66 27.38 10.85
CA GLY A 81 -1.57 26.71 9.92
C GLY A 81 -3.05 26.80 10.35
N LEU A 82 -3.34 26.69 11.65
CA LEU A 82 -4.70 26.88 12.17
C LEU A 82 -5.17 28.33 11.99
N GLY A 83 -4.30 29.30 12.24
CA GLY A 83 -4.56 30.72 12.02
C GLY A 83 -4.90 31.00 10.56
N LEU A 84 -4.07 30.53 9.62
CA LEU A 84 -4.32 30.69 8.18
C LEU A 84 -5.59 29.96 7.71
N GLY A 85 -5.80 28.74 8.18
CA GLY A 85 -6.93 27.90 7.77
C GLY A 85 -8.29 28.34 8.30
N LEU A 86 -8.34 29.03 9.45
CA LEU A 86 -9.57 29.61 10.00
C LEU A 86 -9.73 31.10 9.65
N CYS A 87 -8.72 31.72 9.04
CA CYS A 87 -8.73 33.13 8.65
C CYS A 87 -9.62 33.34 7.42
N PRO A 88 -10.61 34.25 7.47
CA PRO A 88 -11.55 34.47 6.37
C PRO A 88 -10.93 35.21 5.17
N GLN A 89 -9.76 35.83 5.33
CA GLN A 89 -9.07 36.55 4.25
C GLN A 89 -8.08 35.67 3.45
N THR A 90 -7.81 34.44 3.89
CA THR A 90 -6.93 33.50 3.18
C THR A 90 -7.64 32.93 1.96
N ASP A 91 -6.92 32.65 0.89
CA ASP A 91 -7.46 31.92 -0.25
C ASP A 91 -8.06 30.56 0.19
N PRO A 92 -9.26 30.18 -0.26
CA PRO A 92 -9.90 28.93 0.15
C PRO A 92 -9.06 27.67 -0.09
N LYS A 93 -8.28 27.62 -1.17
CA LYS A 93 -7.45 26.45 -1.50
C LYS A 93 -6.30 26.33 -0.51
N ASP A 94 -5.61 27.44 -0.24
CA ASP A 94 -4.55 27.51 0.77
C ASP A 94 -5.07 27.19 2.17
N ALA A 95 -6.23 27.73 2.54
CA ALA A 95 -6.85 27.46 3.84
C ALA A 95 -7.15 25.97 4.01
N VAL A 96 -7.75 25.32 3.00
CA VAL A 96 -8.05 23.88 3.03
C VAL A 96 -6.76 23.05 3.05
N ALA A 97 -5.73 23.42 2.29
CA ALA A 97 -4.44 22.74 2.29
C ALA A 97 -3.79 22.77 3.68
N TRP A 98 -3.74 23.93 4.33
CA TRP A 98 -3.26 24.06 5.70
C TRP A 98 -4.11 23.29 6.70
N LEU A 99 -5.44 23.35 6.62
CA LEU A 99 -6.33 22.59 7.51
C LEU A 99 -6.12 21.08 7.37
N ASN A 100 -5.88 20.57 6.15
CA ASN A 100 -5.54 19.17 5.91
C ASN A 100 -4.17 18.82 6.50
N PHE A 101 -3.16 19.65 6.28
CA PHE A 101 -1.81 19.47 6.83
C PHE A 101 -1.82 19.44 8.36
N ILE A 102 -2.45 20.42 9.02
CA ILE A 102 -2.53 20.43 10.49
C ILE A 102 -3.34 19.25 11.03
N THR A 103 -4.37 18.80 10.30
CA THR A 103 -5.13 17.59 10.64
C THR A 103 -4.27 16.33 10.55
N LYS A 104 -3.34 16.26 9.59
CA LYS A 104 -2.36 15.18 9.41
C LYS A 104 -1.35 15.18 10.55
N ILE A 105 -0.65 16.29 10.82
CA ILE A 105 0.35 16.36 11.91
C ILE A 105 -0.28 16.18 13.30
N LEU A 106 -1.53 16.61 13.50
CA LEU A 106 -2.27 16.38 14.75
C LEU A 106 -2.63 14.90 14.93
N LYS A 107 -2.97 14.19 13.84
CA LYS A 107 -3.21 12.75 13.89
C LYS A 107 -1.92 12.02 14.29
N CYS A 108 -0.81 12.34 13.62
CA CYS A 108 0.51 11.77 13.85
C CYS A 108 1.00 11.97 15.29
N CYS A 109 0.83 13.18 15.84
CA CYS A 109 1.31 13.56 17.17
C CYS A 109 0.19 13.64 18.22
N SER A 110 -0.96 12.99 17.99
CA SER A 110 -2.11 13.10 18.89
C SER A 110 -1.79 12.66 20.33
N TRP A 111 -0.79 11.82 20.53
CA TRP A 111 -0.44 11.23 21.81
C TRP A 111 0.68 11.99 22.55
N THR A 112 1.29 13.04 21.97
CA THR A 112 2.34 13.85 22.63
C THR A 112 1.81 15.08 23.36
N LEU A 113 0.68 15.64 22.89
CA LEU A 113 0.16 16.92 23.35
C LEU A 113 -0.90 16.75 24.42
N THR A 114 -0.73 17.45 25.53
CA THR A 114 -1.72 17.57 26.60
C THR A 114 -2.55 18.86 26.46
N SER A 115 -3.66 18.96 27.20
CA SER A 115 -4.47 20.20 27.29
C SER A 115 -3.69 21.39 27.90
N GLN A 116 -2.60 21.12 28.62
CA GLN A 116 -1.72 22.18 29.15
C GLN A 116 -0.83 22.79 28.07
N ASP A 117 -0.47 22.01 27.05
CA ASP A 117 0.44 22.42 25.98
C ASP A 117 -0.25 23.29 24.92
N LEU A 118 -1.54 23.07 24.72
CA LEU A 118 -2.35 23.73 23.71
C LEU A 118 -3.76 23.97 24.24
N GLN A 119 -4.17 25.24 24.31
CA GLN A 119 -5.53 25.65 24.58
C GLN A 119 -6.11 26.34 23.34
N LEU A 120 -7.27 25.85 22.88
CA LEU A 120 -7.96 26.36 21.70
C LEU A 120 -9.30 26.97 22.08
N ASN A 121 -9.74 27.97 21.32
CA ASN A 121 -11.05 28.60 21.50
C ASN A 121 -12.07 28.00 20.52
N TRP A 122 -13.11 27.38 21.07
CA TRP A 122 -14.18 26.76 20.27
C TRP A 122 -14.95 27.78 19.40
N ARG A 123 -14.95 29.06 19.77
CA ARG A 123 -15.62 30.13 19.03
C ARG A 123 -14.96 30.39 17.68
N ASP A 124 -13.66 30.15 17.53
CA ASP A 124 -12.94 30.36 16.25
C ASP A 124 -13.45 29.37 15.20
N PHE A 125 -13.60 28.11 15.58
CA PHE A 125 -14.20 27.06 14.73
C PHE A 125 -15.65 27.38 14.38
N LYS A 126 -16.44 27.85 15.35
CA LYS A 126 -17.82 28.26 15.09
C LYS A 126 -17.90 29.45 14.14
N ASN A 127 -17.07 30.47 14.32
CA ASN A 127 -17.02 31.65 13.47
C ASN A 127 -16.65 31.25 12.03
N ALA A 128 -15.71 30.33 11.85
CA ALA A 128 -15.37 29.76 10.55
C ALA A 128 -16.56 28.98 9.94
N LEU A 129 -17.27 28.17 10.73
CA LEU A 129 -18.42 27.38 10.25
C LEU A 129 -19.69 28.20 9.95
N THR A 130 -19.85 29.36 10.59
CA THR A 130 -21.06 30.20 10.48
C THR A 130 -20.96 31.30 9.42
N ARG A 131 -19.76 31.63 8.92
CA ARG A 131 -19.53 32.71 7.95
C ARG A 131 -19.70 32.29 6.49
N ILE A 132 -20.87 31.70 6.20
CA ILE A 132 -21.50 31.70 4.87
C ILE A 132 -22.98 32.02 5.12
N PRO A 133 -23.38 33.30 5.20
CA PRO A 133 -23.97 33.96 4.01
C PRO A 133 -23.88 35.51 3.97
N GLY A 134 -23.89 36.11 2.77
CA GLY A 134 -24.35 37.51 2.63
C GLY A 134 -23.42 38.55 1.99
N SER A 135 -22.43 38.17 1.18
CA SER A 135 -21.86 39.14 0.22
C SER A 135 -22.78 39.19 -1.01
N MET A 136 -23.27 40.37 -1.37
CA MET A 136 -24.04 40.65 -2.59
C MET A 136 -23.22 40.47 -3.89
N ASP A 137 -22.04 39.84 -3.82
CA ASP A 137 -21.26 39.56 -5.02
C ASP A 137 -21.69 38.23 -5.66
N VAL A 138 -22.52 38.35 -6.69
CA VAL A 138 -23.08 37.25 -7.48
C VAL A 138 -21.97 36.42 -8.15
N ARG A 139 -20.74 36.93 -8.26
CA ARG A 139 -19.58 36.21 -8.82
C ARG A 139 -18.92 35.23 -7.84
N TYR A 140 -19.04 35.46 -6.52
CA TYR A 140 -18.50 34.55 -5.48
C TYR A 140 -19.49 33.48 -5.03
N CYS A 141 -20.77 33.61 -5.38
CA CYS A 141 -21.85 32.75 -4.90
C CYS A 141 -21.97 31.38 -5.60
N LYS A 142 -20.99 30.93 -6.39
CA LYS A 142 -21.02 29.61 -7.05
C LYS A 142 -19.90 28.65 -6.68
N GLU A 143 -18.78 29.11 -6.15
CA GLU A 143 -17.80 28.22 -5.50
C GLU A 143 -18.18 28.06 -4.03
N LYS A 144 -19.19 27.22 -3.80
CA LYS A 144 -19.50 26.72 -2.46
C LYS A 144 -18.21 26.18 -1.83
N PHE A 145 -17.84 26.70 -0.67
CA PHE A 145 -17.10 25.95 0.37
C PHE A 145 -17.91 24.69 0.67
N LYS A 146 -17.84 23.69 -0.20
CA LYS A 146 -18.63 22.45 -0.13
C LYS A 146 -18.11 21.51 0.94
N ASP A 147 -16.95 21.79 1.54
CA ASP A 147 -16.30 20.92 2.52
C ASP A 147 -16.00 21.60 3.86
N ASN A 148 -17.06 22.05 4.56
CA ASN A 148 -17.03 22.17 6.03
C ASN A 148 -16.59 20.85 6.71
N LYS A 149 -16.57 19.73 5.96
CA LYS A 149 -16.07 18.42 6.38
C LYS A 149 -14.64 18.47 6.93
N VAL A 150 -13.74 19.28 6.35
CA VAL A 150 -12.35 19.41 6.83
C VAL A 150 -12.34 20.05 8.22
N ILE A 151 -13.09 21.13 8.41
CA ILE A 151 -13.23 21.81 9.71
C ILE A 151 -13.87 20.87 10.74
N TYR A 152 -14.95 20.14 10.39
CA TYR A 152 -15.56 19.17 11.32
C TYR A 152 -14.60 18.03 11.70
N ASN A 153 -13.80 17.54 10.76
CA ASN A 153 -12.78 16.51 11.02
C ASN A 153 -11.71 17.02 12.00
N LEU A 154 -11.19 18.23 11.76
CA LEU A 154 -10.23 18.87 12.66
C LEU A 154 -10.84 19.16 14.04
N LEU A 155 -12.06 19.69 14.07
CA LEU A 155 -12.81 20.01 15.29
C LEU A 155 -12.95 18.78 16.19
N SER A 156 -13.33 17.63 15.62
CA SER A 156 -13.46 16.38 16.37
C SER A 156 -12.18 15.93 17.09
N LYS A 157 -11.00 16.32 16.57
CA LYS A 157 -9.68 16.04 17.16
C LYS A 157 -9.21 17.14 18.12
N CYS A 158 -9.67 18.37 17.90
CA CYS A 158 -9.29 19.55 18.69
C CYS A 158 -10.11 19.74 19.96
N GLN A 159 -11.31 19.14 20.05
CA GLN A 159 -12.21 19.27 21.22
C GLN A 159 -11.51 19.08 22.57
N ARG A 160 -10.59 18.13 22.68
CA ARG A 160 -9.83 17.85 23.91
C ARG A 160 -8.92 19.00 24.40
N PHE A 161 -8.66 19.99 23.54
CA PHE A 161 -7.86 21.18 23.85
C PHE A 161 -8.74 22.39 24.21
N PHE A 162 -10.06 22.23 24.27
CA PHE A 162 -10.95 23.28 24.73
C PHE A 162 -10.96 23.36 26.27
N PRO A 163 -11.02 24.57 26.84
CA PRO A 163 -11.06 24.74 28.29
C PRO A 163 -12.36 24.18 28.86
N VAL A 164 -12.33 23.67 30.10
CA VAL A 164 -13.53 23.13 30.77
C VAL A 164 -14.67 24.16 30.87
N SER A 165 -14.34 25.45 30.96
CA SER A 165 -15.32 26.55 30.96
C SER A 165 -16.23 26.58 29.74
N CYS A 166 -15.79 26.01 28.61
CA CYS A 166 -16.59 26.00 27.38
C CYS A 166 -17.90 25.22 27.55
N VAL A 167 -17.97 24.22 28.44
CA VAL A 167 -19.21 23.45 28.70
C VAL A 167 -20.35 24.38 29.11
N ALA A 168 -20.09 25.29 30.05
CA ALA A 168 -21.05 26.28 30.52
C ALA A 168 -21.35 27.34 29.44
N GLU A 169 -20.32 27.83 28.73
CA GLU A 169 -20.50 28.82 27.67
C GLU A 169 -21.39 28.31 26.52
N ILE A 170 -21.13 27.07 26.06
CA ILE A 170 -21.90 26.43 24.98
C ILE A 170 -23.34 26.23 25.44
N TRP A 171 -23.56 25.73 26.65
CA TRP A 171 -24.91 25.56 27.17
C TRP A 171 -25.65 26.90 27.24
N ASN A 172 -25.07 27.92 27.87
CA ASN A 172 -25.70 29.23 28.01
C ASN A 172 -26.10 29.83 26.65
N GLU A 173 -25.31 29.59 25.60
CA GLU A 173 -25.59 30.10 24.27
C GLU A 173 -26.71 29.34 23.54
N TYR A 174 -26.78 28.02 23.67
CA TYR A 174 -27.75 27.18 22.94
C TYR A 174 -28.98 26.79 23.76
N ARG A 175 -28.98 26.97 25.09
CA ARG A 175 -30.03 26.55 26.01
C ARG A 175 -31.42 26.99 25.56
N ALA A 176 -31.61 28.29 25.31
CA ALA A 176 -32.91 28.83 24.91
C ALA A 176 -33.44 28.19 23.61
N LYS A 177 -32.55 27.97 22.63
CA LYS A 177 -32.89 27.30 21.36
C LYS A 177 -33.26 25.84 21.57
N ILE A 178 -32.53 25.14 22.44
CA ILE A 178 -32.79 23.73 22.76
C ILE A 178 -34.16 23.57 23.42
N PHE A 179 -34.48 24.38 24.44
CA PHE A 179 -35.78 24.32 25.11
C PHE A 179 -36.93 24.71 24.17
N SER A 180 -36.75 25.75 23.35
CA SER A 180 -37.74 26.15 22.35
C SER A 180 -38.03 25.02 21.36
N ALA A 181 -36.98 24.43 20.78
CA ALA A 181 -37.12 23.36 19.80
C ALA A 181 -37.61 22.04 20.41
N ALA A 182 -37.31 21.77 21.68
CA ALA A 182 -37.87 20.61 22.41
C ALA A 182 -39.40 20.71 22.59
N LEU A 183 -39.94 21.94 22.69
CA LEU A 183 -41.38 22.18 22.83
C LEU A 183 -42.14 22.15 21.50
N SER A 184 -41.58 22.77 20.45
CA SER A 184 -42.30 23.03 19.20
C SER A 184 -41.72 22.34 17.95
N GLY A 185 -40.57 21.68 18.07
CA GLY A 185 -39.75 21.29 16.92
C GLY A 185 -39.12 22.50 16.20
N PRO A 186 -38.27 22.27 15.17
CA PRO A 186 -37.81 20.97 14.67
C PRO A 186 -36.73 20.33 15.57
N TYR A 187 -36.72 19.00 15.64
CA TYR A 187 -35.76 18.24 16.48
C TYR A 187 -34.44 17.93 15.78
N GLU A 188 -34.39 17.99 14.44
CA GLU A 188 -33.19 17.59 13.70
C GLU A 188 -31.96 18.40 14.14
N LYS A 189 -30.89 17.71 14.56
CA LYS A 189 -29.61 18.30 15.00
C LYS A 189 -29.74 19.19 16.23
N LEU A 190 -30.77 18.96 17.06
CA LEU A 190 -31.04 19.73 18.28
C LEU A 190 -29.82 19.84 19.19
N PHE A 191 -29.11 18.73 19.41
CA PHE A 191 -27.93 18.66 20.28
C PHE A 191 -26.60 18.71 19.53
N GLN A 192 -26.61 18.95 18.21
CA GLN A 192 -25.39 19.02 17.40
C GLN A 192 -24.36 20.03 17.93
N PRO A 193 -24.74 21.24 18.42
CA PRO A 193 -23.78 22.15 19.02
C PRO A 193 -23.09 21.59 20.26
N LEU A 194 -23.81 20.84 21.11
CA LEU A 194 -23.23 20.19 22.28
C LEU A 194 -22.22 19.13 21.85
N VAL A 195 -22.59 18.29 20.88
CA VAL A 195 -21.71 17.24 20.33
C VAL A 195 -20.47 17.83 19.63
N ALA A 196 -20.62 18.96 18.94
CA ALA A 196 -19.55 19.56 18.13
C ALA A 196 -18.51 20.35 18.94
N TYR A 197 -18.91 20.98 20.05
CA TYR A 197 -18.02 21.90 20.77
C TYR A 197 -17.69 21.45 22.19
N THR A 198 -18.43 20.52 22.78
CA THR A 198 -18.16 20.09 24.17
C THR A 198 -17.04 19.04 24.19
N PRO A 199 -16.00 19.20 25.04
CA PRO A 199 -15.04 18.14 25.30
C PRO A 199 -15.68 17.02 26.13
N PHE A 200 -15.94 15.85 25.52
CA PHE A 200 -16.48 14.68 26.21
C PHE A 200 -15.36 13.83 26.84
N MET A 201 -14.93 14.18 28.04
CA MET A 201 -13.81 13.53 28.74
C MET A 201 -14.19 13.23 30.21
N PRO A 202 -13.55 12.24 30.87
CA PRO A 202 -13.81 11.92 32.27
C PRO A 202 -13.67 13.10 33.23
N HIS A 203 -12.72 14.02 32.99
CA HIS A 203 -12.50 15.19 33.83
C HIS A 203 -13.50 16.33 33.57
N THR A 204 -14.22 16.32 32.45
CA THR A 204 -15.27 17.31 32.15
C THR A 204 -16.66 16.83 32.55
N PHE A 205 -16.79 15.56 32.94
CA PHE A 205 -18.07 14.95 33.28
C PHE A 205 -18.80 15.67 34.41
N ASP A 206 -18.09 16.06 35.47
CA ASP A 206 -18.72 16.72 36.62
C ASP A 206 -19.33 18.08 36.22
N GLU A 207 -18.64 18.81 35.34
CA GLU A 207 -19.16 20.06 34.78
C GLU A 207 -20.34 19.81 33.83
N ILE A 208 -20.27 18.80 32.96
CA ILE A 208 -21.39 18.40 32.09
C ILE A 208 -22.63 18.05 32.92
N ARG A 209 -22.43 17.25 33.98
CA ARG A 209 -23.48 16.82 34.91
C ARG A 209 -24.14 18.03 35.57
N ARG A 210 -23.31 18.93 36.11
CA ARG A 210 -23.75 20.13 36.82
C ARG A 210 -24.47 21.13 35.91
N VAL A 211 -24.05 21.27 34.65
CA VAL A 211 -24.52 22.34 33.75
C VAL A 211 -25.79 21.95 32.99
N TRP A 212 -25.84 20.75 32.39
CA TRP A 212 -26.93 20.42 31.45
C TRP A 212 -27.41 18.97 31.43
N LEU A 213 -26.72 18.00 32.03
CA LEU A 213 -27.13 16.59 31.94
C LEU A 213 -28.52 16.31 32.53
N ASP A 214 -28.80 16.85 33.72
CA ASP A 214 -30.10 16.68 34.38
C ASP A 214 -31.24 17.32 33.58
N ASP A 215 -30.97 18.46 32.93
CA ASP A 215 -31.91 19.12 32.01
C ASP A 215 -32.19 18.23 30.78
N ILE A 216 -31.19 17.53 30.25
CA ILE A 216 -31.36 16.57 29.14
C ILE A 216 -32.21 15.37 29.58
N PHE A 217 -31.95 14.78 30.75
CA PHE A 217 -32.79 13.71 31.29
C PHE A 217 -34.23 14.19 31.53
N HIS A 218 -34.41 15.41 32.05
CA HIS A 218 -35.72 16.00 32.24
C HIS A 218 -36.47 16.15 30.91
N ILE A 219 -35.83 16.69 29.87
CA ILE A 219 -36.40 16.79 28.52
C ILE A 219 -36.77 15.40 28.00
N TRP A 220 -35.87 14.42 28.14
CA TRP A 220 -36.09 13.06 27.67
C TRP A 220 -37.32 12.43 28.34
N TYR A 221 -37.41 12.49 29.67
CA TYR A 221 -38.53 11.90 30.42
C TYR A 221 -39.84 12.64 30.26
N LYS A 222 -39.82 13.98 30.21
CA LYS A 222 -41.02 14.81 30.06
C LYS A 222 -41.75 14.57 28.74
N PHE A 223 -41.01 14.36 27.66
CA PHE A 223 -41.56 14.12 26.33
C PHE A 223 -41.41 12.64 25.93
N ALA A 224 -41.96 11.74 26.77
CA ALA A 224 -41.82 10.30 26.61
C ALA A 224 -42.32 9.76 25.26
N ASP A 225 -43.47 10.28 24.81
CA ASP A 225 -44.16 9.81 23.60
C ASP A 225 -43.58 10.43 22.31
N ASN A 226 -42.64 11.37 22.43
CA ASN A 226 -42.04 12.04 21.29
C ASN A 226 -40.84 11.25 20.75
N HIS A 227 -41.12 10.30 19.87
CA HIS A 227 -40.10 9.45 19.27
C HIS A 227 -39.05 10.21 18.46
N ASP A 228 -39.40 11.31 17.78
CA ASP A 228 -38.42 12.06 16.98
C ASP A 228 -37.43 12.85 17.84
N LEU A 229 -37.84 13.30 19.03
CA LEU A 229 -36.95 13.85 20.05
C LEU A 229 -36.09 12.75 20.70
N ASN A 230 -36.68 11.60 21.02
CA ASN A 230 -35.96 10.43 21.54
C ASN A 230 -34.76 10.08 20.65
N ARG A 231 -34.96 10.10 19.33
CA ARG A 231 -33.91 9.80 18.34
C ARG A 231 -32.72 10.75 18.35
N GLU A 232 -32.87 11.97 18.87
CA GLU A 232 -31.78 12.94 19.02
C GLU A 232 -31.07 12.82 20.37
N VAL A 233 -31.80 12.41 21.42
CA VAL A 233 -31.24 12.21 22.76
C VAL A 233 -30.35 10.97 22.82
N ILE A 234 -30.76 9.86 22.19
CA ILE A 234 -30.04 8.58 22.26
C ILE A 234 -28.57 8.67 21.82
N PRO A 235 -28.22 9.28 20.66
CA PRO A 235 -26.82 9.44 20.27
C PRO A 235 -25.97 10.25 21.26
N LEU A 236 -26.55 11.30 21.87
CA LEU A 236 -25.87 12.13 22.87
C LEU A 236 -25.59 11.32 24.16
N LEU A 237 -26.59 10.58 24.65
CA LEU A 237 -26.43 9.72 25.82
C LEU A 237 -25.47 8.56 25.56
N GLY A 238 -25.50 7.95 24.36
CA GLY A 238 -24.53 6.94 23.95
C GLY A 238 -23.09 7.47 23.93
N LEU A 239 -22.87 8.70 23.47
CA LEU A 239 -21.57 9.36 23.52
C LEU A 239 -21.09 9.56 24.96
N LEU A 240 -21.98 9.93 25.89
CA LEU A 240 -21.66 10.04 27.31
C LEU A 240 -21.31 8.68 27.94
N ALA A 241 -22.08 7.64 27.63
CA ALA A 241 -21.83 6.27 28.10
C ALA A 241 -20.42 5.80 27.69
N ARG A 242 -20.05 6.02 26.42
CA ARG A 242 -18.72 5.71 25.89
C ARG A 242 -17.60 6.51 26.57
N SER A 243 -17.81 7.81 26.73
CA SER A 243 -16.75 8.75 27.14
C SER A 243 -16.49 8.70 28.63
N CYS A 244 -17.54 8.48 29.43
CA CYS A 244 -17.50 8.46 30.89
C CYS A 244 -18.07 7.15 31.47
N PRO A 245 -17.41 5.99 31.25
CA PRO A 245 -17.89 4.71 31.78
C PRO A 245 -17.99 4.75 33.31
N GLY A 246 -19.07 4.18 33.86
CA GLY A 246 -19.25 4.00 35.30
C GLY A 246 -19.70 5.25 36.05
N ARG A 247 -19.93 6.37 35.36
CA ARG A 247 -20.36 7.62 35.98
C ARG A 247 -21.88 7.82 35.98
N ILE A 248 -22.61 7.12 35.12
CA ILE A 248 -24.08 7.13 35.03
C ILE A 248 -24.57 5.71 35.30
N ASP A 249 -25.55 5.58 36.19
CA ASP A 249 -26.31 4.35 36.36
C ASP A 249 -27.36 4.26 35.24
N TRP A 250 -27.18 3.31 34.33
CA TRP A 250 -28.07 3.11 33.18
C TRP A 250 -29.26 2.22 33.50
N GLU A 251 -29.24 1.47 34.60
CA GLU A 251 -30.25 0.45 34.94
C GLU A 251 -31.69 1.02 34.94
N PRO A 252 -31.98 2.20 35.55
CA PRO A 252 -33.32 2.79 35.56
C PRO A 252 -33.82 3.23 34.18
N HIS A 253 -32.91 3.37 33.22
CA HIS A 253 -33.18 3.86 31.87
C HIS A 253 -33.33 2.72 30.85
N LEU A 254 -32.96 1.48 31.20
CA LEU A 254 -32.91 0.35 30.26
C LEU A 254 -34.28 0.01 29.66
N ASP A 255 -35.36 0.02 30.45
CA ASP A 255 -36.70 -0.25 29.93
C ASP A 255 -37.05 0.66 28.75
N ARG A 256 -36.75 1.95 28.89
CA ARG A 256 -37.00 2.94 27.85
C ARG A 256 -36.09 2.75 26.63
N VAL A 257 -34.81 2.41 26.86
CA VAL A 257 -33.85 2.13 25.79
C VAL A 257 -34.28 0.91 24.97
N PHE A 258 -34.60 -0.22 25.62
CA PHE A 258 -35.01 -1.45 24.94
C PHE A 258 -36.36 -1.30 24.23
N ASN A 259 -37.34 -0.62 24.83
CA ASN A 259 -38.60 -0.32 24.15
C ASN A 259 -38.40 0.62 22.95
N GLY A 260 -37.47 1.57 23.03
CA GLY A 260 -37.06 2.42 21.92
C GLY A 260 -36.45 1.61 20.76
N ILE A 261 -35.58 0.64 21.08
CA ILE A 261 -34.99 -0.28 20.09
C ILE A 261 -36.09 -1.08 19.38
N VAL A 262 -37.02 -1.68 20.13
CA VAL A 262 -38.17 -2.41 19.55
C VAL A 262 -39.00 -1.50 18.65
N TYR A 263 -39.29 -0.28 19.08
CA TYR A 263 -40.07 0.67 18.28
C TYR A 263 -39.36 1.04 16.98
N ASP A 264 -38.09 1.43 17.06
CA ASP A 264 -37.31 1.88 15.89
C ASP A 264 -36.97 0.74 14.91
N LEU A 265 -36.84 -0.51 15.38
CA LEU A 265 -36.56 -1.68 14.54
C LEU A 265 -37.83 -2.37 13.99
N CYS A 266 -38.88 -2.51 14.82
CA CYS A 266 -40.07 -3.31 14.50
C CYS A 266 -41.25 -2.46 14.01
N VAL A 267 -41.46 -1.27 14.58
CA VAL A 267 -42.67 -0.46 14.33
C VAL A 267 -42.43 0.59 13.24
N ARG A 268 -41.31 1.33 13.32
CA ARG A 268 -40.93 2.38 12.37
C ARG A 268 -39.82 1.91 11.43
N ALA A 269 -40.06 0.78 10.77
CA ALA A 269 -39.13 0.16 9.83
C ALA A 269 -38.56 1.18 8.83
N PRO A 270 -37.26 1.11 8.47
CA PRO A 270 -36.69 2.03 7.49
C PRO A 270 -37.46 1.98 6.16
N ALA A 271 -37.65 3.13 5.52
CA ALA A 271 -38.54 3.24 4.36
C ALA A 271 -38.06 2.47 3.11
N SER A 272 -36.75 2.21 3.00
CA SER A 272 -36.13 1.51 1.86
C SER A 272 -35.34 0.29 2.32
N PRO A 273 -35.54 -0.89 1.70
CA PRO A 273 -34.66 -2.04 1.89
C PRO A 273 -33.23 -1.72 1.43
N GLY A 274 -32.23 -1.94 2.28
CA GLY A 274 -30.82 -1.88 1.91
C GLY A 274 -30.08 -0.57 2.15
N ASP A 275 -30.76 0.52 2.53
CA ASP A 275 -30.11 1.81 2.83
C ASP A 275 -30.64 2.44 4.13
N LEU A 276 -29.72 2.75 5.05
CA LEU A 276 -29.99 3.49 6.29
C LEU A 276 -29.48 4.93 6.15
N LYS A 277 -30.31 5.89 6.54
CA LYS A 277 -29.91 7.31 6.58
C LYS A 277 -28.87 7.52 7.68
N LYS A 278 -28.00 8.54 7.52
CA LYS A 278 -26.98 8.91 8.55
C LYS A 278 -27.55 9.05 9.97
N ARG A 279 -28.78 9.56 10.07
CA ARG A 279 -29.50 9.72 11.34
C ARG A 279 -29.88 8.38 11.99
N GLU A 280 -30.29 7.39 11.19
CA GLU A 280 -30.60 6.03 11.66
C GLU A 280 -29.33 5.31 12.12
N ILE A 281 -28.24 5.49 11.39
CA ILE A 281 -26.92 4.96 11.77
C ILE A 281 -26.47 5.51 13.13
N ALA A 282 -26.54 6.83 13.32
CA ALA A 282 -26.17 7.47 14.58
C ALA A 282 -27.04 6.97 15.76
N LEU A 283 -28.33 6.75 15.51
CA LEU A 283 -29.28 6.21 16.48
C LEU A 283 -28.94 4.77 16.90
N LEU A 284 -28.79 3.85 15.94
CA LEU A 284 -28.47 2.44 16.23
C LEU A 284 -27.13 2.31 16.98
N HIS A 285 -26.15 3.14 16.61
CA HIS A 285 -24.87 3.18 17.29
C HIS A 285 -24.98 3.76 18.71
N GLY A 286 -25.84 4.77 18.91
CA GLY A 286 -26.18 5.29 20.24
C GLY A 286 -26.82 4.23 21.13
N TYR A 287 -27.78 3.46 20.61
CA TYR A 287 -28.38 2.33 21.31
C TYR A 287 -27.32 1.27 21.67
N ALA A 288 -26.44 0.92 20.73
CA ALA A 288 -25.36 -0.04 20.99
C ALA A 288 -24.42 0.43 22.12
N TYR A 289 -24.09 1.72 22.18
CA TYR A 289 -23.33 2.28 23.30
C TYR A 289 -24.05 2.11 24.63
N LEU A 290 -25.33 2.48 24.71
CA LEU A 290 -26.08 2.38 25.95
C LEU A 290 -26.20 0.92 26.42
N VAL A 291 -26.54 0.00 25.51
CA VAL A 291 -26.64 -1.43 25.82
C VAL A 291 -25.30 -1.98 26.29
N VAL A 292 -24.22 -1.80 25.52
CA VAL A 292 -22.92 -2.40 25.88
C VAL A 292 -22.33 -1.78 27.14
N TYR A 293 -22.40 -0.45 27.33
CA TYR A 293 -21.86 0.21 28.53
C TYR A 293 -22.74 0.07 29.79
N SER A 294 -23.96 -0.45 29.65
CA SER A 294 -24.78 -0.85 30.81
C SER A 294 -24.36 -2.19 31.42
N ILE A 295 -23.64 -3.03 30.67
CA ILE A 295 -23.15 -4.34 31.15
C ILE A 295 -22.19 -4.10 32.31
N SER A 296 -22.62 -4.53 33.49
CA SER A 296 -21.89 -4.43 34.75
C SER A 296 -22.33 -5.56 35.69
N PRO A 297 -21.53 -5.92 36.71
CA PRO A 297 -21.93 -6.92 37.69
C PRO A 297 -23.30 -6.59 38.32
N GLY A 298 -24.27 -7.49 38.21
CA GLY A 298 -25.63 -7.31 38.75
C GLY A 298 -26.65 -6.62 37.82
N SER A 299 -26.26 -6.16 36.63
CA SER A 299 -27.19 -5.53 35.68
C SER A 299 -28.14 -6.54 35.00
N THR A 300 -29.37 -6.11 34.68
CA THR A 300 -30.35 -6.94 33.97
C THR A 300 -30.19 -6.96 32.44
N THR A 301 -29.17 -6.30 31.90
CA THR A 301 -28.96 -6.11 30.44
C THR A 301 -29.00 -7.41 29.63
N PHE A 302 -28.29 -8.48 30.04
CA PHE A 302 -28.29 -9.74 29.28
C PHE A 302 -29.66 -10.41 29.23
N LYS A 303 -30.42 -10.34 30.32
CA LYS A 303 -31.81 -10.84 30.35
C LYS A 303 -32.66 -10.08 29.32
N ARG A 304 -32.58 -8.75 29.34
CA ARG A 304 -33.31 -7.87 28.41
C ARG A 304 -32.88 -8.06 26.95
N MET A 305 -31.60 -8.34 26.69
CA MET A 305 -31.12 -8.68 25.35
C MET A 305 -31.71 -10.00 24.83
N ARG A 306 -31.78 -11.04 25.67
CA ARG A 306 -32.43 -12.32 25.31
C ARG A 306 -33.92 -12.14 25.04
N ASP A 307 -34.60 -11.34 25.86
CA ASP A 307 -36.02 -10.99 25.65
C ASP A 307 -36.22 -10.23 24.33
N LEU A 308 -35.38 -9.22 24.06
CA LEU A 308 -35.40 -8.44 22.81
C LEU A 308 -35.27 -9.37 21.59
N PHE A 309 -34.29 -10.27 21.57
CA PHE A 309 -34.09 -11.15 20.43
C PHE A 309 -35.19 -12.21 20.28
N THR A 310 -35.84 -12.59 21.39
CA THR A 310 -37.04 -13.43 21.32
C THR A 310 -38.18 -12.70 20.62
N VAL A 311 -38.39 -11.42 20.93
CA VAL A 311 -39.39 -10.56 20.26
C VAL A 311 -39.05 -10.35 18.78
N CYS A 312 -37.77 -10.15 18.45
CA CYS A 312 -37.31 -9.91 17.08
C CYS A 312 -37.15 -11.19 16.23
N LYS A 313 -37.46 -12.39 16.76
CA LYS A 313 -37.18 -13.69 16.10
C LYS A 313 -37.78 -13.82 14.70
N SER A 314 -38.97 -13.25 14.48
CA SER A 314 -39.62 -13.25 13.18
C SER A 314 -38.91 -12.37 12.14
N MET A 315 -38.13 -11.37 12.56
CA MET A 315 -37.51 -10.38 11.66
C MET A 315 -36.24 -10.89 10.98
N PHE A 316 -35.46 -11.71 11.67
CA PHE A 316 -34.17 -12.22 11.17
C PHE A 316 -34.26 -13.63 10.58
N HIS A 317 -35.48 -14.16 10.37
CA HIS A 317 -35.66 -15.43 9.68
C HIS A 317 -35.21 -15.32 8.21
N PRO A 318 -34.44 -16.28 7.64
CA PRO A 318 -33.90 -16.18 6.27
C PRO A 318 -34.93 -15.96 5.15
N SER A 319 -36.19 -16.36 5.37
CA SER A 319 -37.29 -16.16 4.42
C SER A 319 -37.84 -14.73 4.37
N MET A 320 -37.50 -13.88 5.34
CA MET A 320 -37.95 -12.49 5.41
C MET A 320 -36.91 -11.59 4.76
N ASP A 321 -37.32 -10.79 3.77
CA ASP A 321 -36.47 -9.77 3.15
C ASP A 321 -37.10 -8.40 3.37
N SER A 322 -36.64 -7.70 4.42
CA SER A 322 -37.22 -6.42 4.84
C SER A 322 -36.12 -5.43 5.25
N SER A 323 -36.42 -4.14 5.16
CA SER A 323 -35.55 -3.07 5.69
C SER A 323 -35.28 -3.24 7.19
N SER A 324 -36.24 -3.79 7.92
CA SER A 324 -36.10 -4.16 9.34
C SER A 324 -35.05 -5.24 9.59
N MET A 325 -34.94 -6.25 8.72
CA MET A 325 -33.87 -7.27 8.82
C MET A 325 -32.49 -6.62 8.65
N PHE A 326 -32.35 -5.72 7.66
CA PHE A 326 -31.09 -5.00 7.43
C PHE A 326 -30.72 -4.10 8.62
N ALA A 327 -31.69 -3.37 9.18
CA ALA A 327 -31.49 -2.55 10.38
C ALA A 327 -31.12 -3.41 11.60
N PHE A 328 -31.74 -4.57 11.76
CA PHE A 328 -31.43 -5.51 12.84
C PHE A 328 -30.00 -6.07 12.71
N ALA A 329 -29.60 -6.55 11.53
CA ALA A 329 -28.24 -6.99 11.28
C ALA A 329 -27.22 -5.85 11.55
N THR A 330 -27.55 -4.62 11.13
CA THR A 330 -26.74 -3.42 11.39
C THR A 330 -26.60 -3.14 12.89
N PHE A 331 -27.68 -3.32 13.66
CA PHE A 331 -27.64 -3.18 15.11
C PHE A 331 -26.75 -4.24 15.76
N CYS A 332 -26.83 -5.51 15.33
CA CYS A 332 -25.95 -6.58 15.81
C CYS A 332 -24.47 -6.28 15.58
N VAL A 333 -24.09 -5.78 14.40
CA VAL A 333 -22.67 -5.42 14.15
C VAL A 333 -22.23 -4.24 15.01
N TYR A 334 -23.10 -3.26 15.29
CA TYR A 334 -22.76 -2.17 16.20
C TYR A 334 -22.60 -2.63 17.65
N LEU A 335 -23.43 -3.55 18.13
CA LEU A 335 -23.22 -4.17 19.45
C LEU A 335 -21.84 -4.81 19.55
N LEU A 336 -21.43 -5.57 18.53
CA LEU A 336 -20.11 -6.21 18.46
C LEU A 336 -18.96 -5.19 18.38
N LEU A 337 -19.09 -4.16 17.53
CA LEU A 337 -18.08 -3.09 17.39
C LEU A 337 -17.88 -2.32 18.69
N VAL A 338 -18.97 -2.02 19.40
CA VAL A 338 -18.92 -1.33 20.68
C VAL A 338 -18.33 -2.22 21.76
N MET A 339 -18.67 -3.53 21.79
CA MET A 339 -18.08 -4.50 22.71
C MET A 339 -16.57 -4.60 22.54
N VAL A 340 -16.10 -4.78 21.30
CA VAL A 340 -14.67 -4.80 20.96
C VAL A 340 -14.00 -3.47 21.34
N SER A 341 -14.64 -2.33 21.06
CA SER A 341 -14.12 -1.02 21.44
C SER A 341 -14.01 -0.83 22.95
N ARG A 342 -14.95 -1.36 23.73
CA ARG A 342 -14.94 -1.30 25.20
C ARG A 342 -13.81 -2.17 25.77
N LEU A 343 -13.73 -3.44 25.35
CA LEU A 343 -12.65 -4.35 25.77
C LEU A 343 -11.27 -3.76 25.48
N ARG A 344 -11.05 -3.23 24.27
CA ARG A 344 -9.79 -2.58 23.89
C ARG A 344 -9.44 -1.38 24.80
N LYS A 345 -10.44 -0.57 25.17
CA LYS A 345 -10.29 0.57 26.10
C LYS A 345 -9.92 0.09 27.51
N GLU A 346 -10.51 -1.01 27.97
CA GLU A 346 -10.22 -1.63 29.28
C GLU A 346 -8.81 -2.26 29.32
N PHE A 347 -8.35 -2.87 28.21
CA PHE A 347 -6.99 -3.40 28.07
C PHE A 347 -5.89 -2.32 28.05
N SER A 348 -6.20 -1.13 27.53
CA SER A 348 -5.19 -0.12 27.18
C SER A 348 -4.97 0.95 28.26
N ARG A 349 -5.16 0.56 29.53
CA ARG A 349 -5.03 1.43 30.71
C ARG A 349 -3.56 1.65 31.06
N CYS A 350 -2.90 2.52 30.31
CA CYS A 350 -1.56 2.97 30.66
C CYS A 350 -1.58 4.33 31.37
N PRO A 351 -0.53 4.66 32.15
CA PRO A 351 -0.39 5.96 32.79
C PRO A 351 -0.46 7.15 31.80
N GLN A 352 0.11 7.01 30.60
CA GLN A 352 0.11 8.06 29.58
C GLN A 352 -1.29 8.33 29.02
N ASN A 353 -2.08 7.27 28.77
CA ASN A 353 -3.48 7.38 28.35
C ASN A 353 -4.34 7.95 29.47
N ARG A 354 -4.04 7.65 30.74
CA ARG A 354 -4.70 8.29 31.89
C ARG A 354 -4.46 9.80 31.91
N ALA A 355 -3.23 10.25 31.63
CA ALA A 355 -2.90 11.67 31.56
C ALA A 355 -3.62 12.38 30.40
N LEU A 356 -3.75 11.73 29.24
CA LEU A 356 -4.40 12.29 28.06
C LEU A 356 -5.94 12.23 28.09
N TYR A 357 -6.48 11.10 28.55
CA TYR A 357 -7.90 10.77 28.43
C TYR A 357 -8.64 10.66 29.76
N GLY A 358 -7.98 10.82 30.91
CA GLY A 358 -8.58 10.70 32.23
C GLY A 358 -8.69 9.26 32.75
N GLU A 359 -9.05 9.13 34.02
CA GLU A 359 -9.16 7.84 34.71
C GLU A 359 -10.53 7.18 34.50
N ILE A 360 -10.53 5.88 34.22
CA ILE A 360 -11.74 5.07 34.00
C ILE A 360 -11.88 4.10 35.19
N PRO A 361 -13.06 3.99 35.81
CA PRO A 361 -13.28 3.06 36.92
C PRO A 361 -12.98 1.60 36.55
N THR A 362 -12.39 0.84 37.47
CA THR A 362 -11.99 -0.57 37.28
C THR A 362 -13.09 -1.56 37.63
N TRP A 363 -13.96 -1.22 38.59
CA TRP A 363 -15.07 -2.08 39.05
C TRP A 363 -16.09 -2.41 37.94
N GLN A 364 -16.11 -1.61 36.88
CA GLN A 364 -17.00 -1.77 35.75
C GLN A 364 -16.38 -2.60 34.61
N ASN A 365 -15.23 -3.24 34.82
CA ASN A 365 -14.60 -4.08 33.80
C ASN A 365 -15.48 -5.26 33.40
N LEU A 366 -15.42 -5.60 32.12
CA LEU A 366 -16.07 -6.81 31.60
C LEU A 366 -15.35 -8.05 32.14
N THR A 367 -16.10 -9.01 32.67
CA THR A 367 -15.55 -10.33 33.00
C THR A 367 -15.45 -11.21 31.77
N ARG A 368 -14.63 -12.27 31.83
CA ARG A 368 -14.55 -13.27 30.75
C ARG A 368 -15.93 -13.85 30.42
N GLU A 369 -16.67 -14.27 31.45
CA GLU A 369 -17.99 -14.89 31.36
C GLU A 369 -19.03 -13.97 30.71
N GLN A 370 -19.01 -12.67 31.03
CA GLN A 370 -19.93 -11.71 30.41
C GLN A 370 -19.71 -11.58 28.90
N VAL A 371 -18.46 -11.69 28.44
CA VAL A 371 -18.15 -11.68 27.01
C VAL A 371 -18.55 -13.01 26.37
N ASP A 372 -18.40 -14.14 27.07
CA ASP A 372 -18.87 -15.46 26.63
C ASP A 372 -20.41 -15.44 26.45
N ASP A 373 -21.16 -14.98 27.45
CA ASP A 373 -22.62 -14.77 27.40
C ASP A 373 -23.04 -13.90 26.21
N PHE A 374 -22.29 -12.81 25.95
CA PHE A 374 -22.57 -11.92 24.83
C PHE A 374 -22.38 -12.60 23.47
N VAL A 375 -21.30 -13.38 23.31
CA VAL A 375 -21.02 -14.15 22.10
C VAL A 375 -22.05 -15.25 21.91
N ASP A 376 -22.42 -15.97 22.97
CA ASP A 376 -23.40 -17.06 22.93
C ASP A 376 -24.79 -16.58 22.45
N ILE A 377 -25.17 -15.36 22.80
CA ILE A 377 -26.42 -14.75 22.34
C ILE A 377 -26.35 -14.41 20.84
N LEU A 378 -25.25 -13.80 20.37
CA LEU A 378 -25.17 -13.23 19.01
C LEU A 378 -24.67 -14.21 17.95
N LEU A 379 -23.84 -15.19 18.32
CA LEU A 379 -23.26 -16.18 17.41
C LEU A 379 -24.30 -16.94 16.57
N PRO A 380 -25.34 -17.59 17.16
CA PRO A 380 -26.35 -18.30 16.37
C PRO A 380 -27.13 -17.35 15.45
N ILE A 381 -27.39 -16.12 15.89
CA ILE A 381 -28.13 -15.13 15.09
C ILE A 381 -27.31 -14.73 13.86
N CYS A 382 -26.01 -14.45 14.05
CA CYS A 382 -25.16 -13.98 12.97
C CYS A 382 -24.78 -15.11 11.99
N LEU A 383 -24.43 -16.29 12.50
CA LEU A 383 -23.93 -17.41 11.69
C LEU A 383 -25.06 -18.24 11.06
N ASP A 384 -26.14 -18.51 11.79
CA ASP A 384 -27.17 -19.46 11.33
C ASP A 384 -28.41 -18.79 10.73
N ALA A 385 -28.62 -17.49 10.99
CA ALA A 385 -29.78 -16.76 10.49
C ALA A 385 -29.40 -15.62 9.53
N ASN A 386 -28.71 -14.58 10.01
CA ASN A 386 -28.40 -13.38 9.22
C ASN A 386 -27.54 -13.69 7.99
N LEU A 387 -26.63 -14.66 8.09
CA LEU A 387 -25.77 -15.08 6.98
C LEU A 387 -26.56 -15.62 5.77
N TYR A 388 -27.72 -16.21 6.02
CA TYR A 388 -28.60 -16.77 4.98
C TYR A 388 -29.64 -15.77 4.48
N ALA A 389 -29.45 -14.48 4.76
CA ALA A 389 -30.25 -13.41 4.17
C ALA A 389 -30.20 -13.43 2.63
N ARG A 390 -31.31 -13.02 2.01
CA ARG A 390 -31.39 -12.81 0.56
C ARG A 390 -30.72 -11.51 0.11
N ASN A 391 -30.79 -10.47 0.95
CA ASN A 391 -30.18 -9.17 0.70
C ASN A 391 -28.65 -9.24 0.83
N SER A 392 -27.93 -8.89 -0.24
CA SER A 392 -26.46 -8.90 -0.28
C SER A 392 -25.81 -7.98 0.75
N ASN A 393 -26.38 -6.79 1.01
CA ASN A 393 -25.87 -5.87 2.02
C ASN A 393 -26.02 -6.46 3.44
N ALA A 394 -27.11 -7.18 3.70
CA ALA A 394 -27.30 -7.86 4.99
C ALA A 394 -26.28 -9.00 5.19
N VAL A 395 -25.96 -9.75 4.13
CA VAL A 395 -24.91 -10.77 4.16
C VAL A 395 -23.55 -10.15 4.47
N GLN A 396 -23.19 -9.01 3.85
CA GLN A 396 -21.94 -8.31 4.14
C GLN A 396 -21.83 -7.86 5.60
N ILE A 397 -22.94 -7.39 6.18
CA ILE A 397 -23.01 -7.04 7.61
C ILE A 397 -22.88 -8.29 8.50
N ALA A 398 -23.50 -9.40 8.10
CA ALA A 398 -23.36 -10.68 8.80
C ALA A 398 -21.91 -11.17 8.79
N LEU A 399 -21.21 -11.06 7.65
CA LEU A 399 -19.78 -11.38 7.52
C LEU A 399 -18.91 -10.50 8.44
N CYS A 400 -19.19 -9.20 8.51
CA CYS A 400 -18.50 -8.32 9.46
C CYS A 400 -18.76 -8.74 10.92
N SER A 401 -19.99 -9.17 11.22
CA SER A 401 -20.37 -9.63 12.55
C SER A 401 -19.64 -10.93 12.92
N THR A 402 -19.56 -11.90 12.00
CA THR A 402 -18.83 -13.15 12.23
C THR A 402 -17.34 -12.93 12.38
N HIS A 403 -16.74 -11.99 11.63
CA HIS A 403 -15.33 -11.57 11.83
C HIS A 403 -15.08 -11.04 13.26
N LEU A 404 -15.96 -10.20 13.78
CA LEU A 404 -15.86 -9.67 15.15
C LEU A 404 -16.06 -10.77 16.20
N LEU A 405 -16.99 -11.69 15.98
CA LEU A 405 -17.23 -12.84 16.86
C LEU A 405 -16.02 -13.78 16.91
N ALA A 406 -15.44 -14.10 15.76
CA ALA A 406 -14.22 -14.90 15.66
C ALA A 406 -13.03 -14.23 16.37
N SER A 407 -12.95 -12.90 16.33
CA SER A 407 -11.92 -12.13 17.04
C SER A 407 -12.14 -12.06 18.56
N LEU A 408 -13.40 -12.15 19.02
CA LEU A 408 -13.76 -12.13 20.43
C LEU A 408 -13.58 -13.49 21.11
N ARG A 409 -14.08 -14.58 20.49
CA ARG A 409 -14.04 -15.94 21.04
C ARG A 409 -13.83 -16.98 19.94
N PRO A 410 -12.61 -17.08 19.37
CA PRO A 410 -12.34 -18.01 18.28
C PRO A 410 -12.60 -19.47 18.65
N GLY A 411 -12.33 -19.88 19.90
CA GLY A 411 -12.57 -21.25 20.37
C GLY A 411 -14.04 -21.68 20.41
N LEU A 412 -14.99 -20.75 20.53
CA LEU A 412 -16.43 -21.03 20.42
C LEU A 412 -16.92 -20.97 18.96
N PHE A 413 -16.25 -20.16 18.15
CA PHE A 413 -16.65 -19.84 16.78
C PHE A 413 -16.23 -20.93 15.77
N PHE A 414 -14.94 -21.27 15.71
CA PHE A 414 -14.39 -22.15 14.67
C PHE A 414 -14.94 -23.57 14.68
N PRO A 415 -15.10 -24.25 15.84
CA PRO A 415 -15.70 -25.59 15.85
C PRO A 415 -17.10 -25.62 15.23
N ARG A 416 -17.93 -24.61 15.51
CA ARG A 416 -19.28 -24.48 14.93
C ARG A 416 -19.22 -24.20 13.42
N LEU A 417 -18.33 -23.31 12.99
CA LEU A 417 -18.15 -22.99 11.57
C LEU A 417 -17.69 -24.20 10.75
N LEU A 418 -16.65 -24.90 11.22
CA LEU A 418 -16.09 -26.06 10.53
C LEU A 418 -17.09 -27.21 10.45
N ALA A 419 -17.83 -27.49 11.53
CA ALA A 419 -18.90 -28.48 11.50
C ALA A 419 -20.02 -28.10 10.50
N ALA A 420 -20.41 -26.83 10.45
CA ALA A 420 -21.40 -26.35 9.48
C ALA A 420 -20.90 -26.49 8.04
N LEU A 421 -19.63 -26.21 7.78
CA LEU A 421 -19.02 -26.30 6.45
C LEU A 421 -18.84 -27.76 6.00
N GLU A 422 -18.31 -28.62 6.86
CA GLU A 422 -18.14 -30.07 6.63
C GLU A 422 -19.51 -30.73 6.34
N SER A 423 -20.53 -30.46 7.16
CA SER A 423 -21.91 -30.96 6.91
C SER A 423 -22.53 -30.39 5.63
N GLY A 424 -22.14 -29.17 5.22
CA GLY A 424 -22.59 -28.57 3.98
C GLY A 424 -22.08 -29.32 2.74
N PHE A 425 -20.83 -29.79 2.76
CA PHE A 425 -20.24 -30.57 1.67
C PHE A 425 -20.91 -31.95 1.49
N GLU A 426 -21.49 -32.50 2.55
CA GLU A 426 -22.29 -33.74 2.49
C GLU A 426 -23.67 -33.53 1.84
N LEU A 427 -24.11 -32.27 1.65
CA LEU A 427 -25.44 -31.88 1.15
C LEU A 427 -25.36 -31.09 -0.16
N PRO A 428 -25.05 -31.74 -1.30
CA PRO A 428 -24.88 -31.05 -2.59
C PRO A 428 -26.14 -30.32 -3.08
N GLU A 429 -27.33 -30.73 -2.63
CA GLU A 429 -28.62 -30.11 -2.97
C GLU A 429 -28.79 -28.70 -2.38
N LEU A 430 -28.01 -28.34 -1.36
CA LEU A 430 -28.11 -27.05 -0.65
C LEU A 430 -26.81 -26.24 -0.78
N PRO A 431 -26.50 -25.68 -1.97
CA PRO A 431 -25.19 -25.11 -2.26
C PRO A 431 -24.80 -23.96 -1.32
N MET A 432 -25.79 -23.20 -0.84
CA MET A 432 -25.60 -22.10 0.11
C MET A 432 -25.08 -22.54 1.48
N ARG A 433 -25.29 -23.82 1.87
CA ARG A 433 -24.72 -24.39 3.10
C ARG A 433 -23.21 -24.56 3.03
N VAL A 434 -22.63 -24.56 1.83
CA VAL A 434 -21.18 -24.51 1.61
C VAL A 434 -20.72 -23.08 1.35
N THR A 435 -21.35 -22.40 0.39
CA THR A 435 -20.89 -21.08 -0.07
C THR A 435 -20.87 -20.05 1.05
N ARG A 436 -21.92 -19.99 1.89
CA ARG A 436 -22.02 -18.98 2.96
C ARG A 436 -21.00 -19.22 4.10
N PRO A 437 -20.87 -20.41 4.70
CA PRO A 437 -19.81 -20.67 5.67
C PRO A 437 -18.39 -20.52 5.10
N LEU A 438 -18.18 -20.82 3.83
CA LEU A 438 -16.90 -20.61 3.16
C LEU A 438 -16.56 -19.11 3.03
N MET A 439 -17.55 -18.26 2.71
CA MET A 439 -17.38 -16.80 2.77
C MET A 439 -17.02 -16.35 4.19
N VAL A 440 -17.67 -16.91 5.22
CA VAL A 440 -17.33 -16.61 6.63
C VAL A 440 -15.89 -17.04 6.95
N LEU A 441 -15.47 -18.22 6.53
CA LEU A 441 -14.10 -18.72 6.70
C LEU A 441 -13.10 -17.74 6.06
N SER A 442 -13.40 -17.23 4.87
CA SER A 442 -12.54 -16.28 4.16
C SER A 442 -12.30 -14.96 4.90
N GLU A 443 -13.25 -14.49 5.71
CA GLU A 443 -13.11 -13.26 6.51
C GLU A 443 -12.54 -13.52 7.91
N THR A 444 -12.62 -14.75 8.41
CA THR A 444 -12.32 -15.10 9.81
C THR A 444 -11.01 -15.86 9.97
N CYS A 445 -10.47 -16.46 8.92
CA CYS A 445 -9.35 -17.40 8.94
C CYS A 445 -8.13 -16.95 9.79
N SER A 446 -7.80 -15.65 9.75
CA SER A 446 -6.68 -15.07 10.53
C SER A 446 -6.79 -15.28 12.05
N ALA A 447 -8.01 -15.34 12.60
CA ALA A 447 -8.29 -15.55 14.01
C ALA A 447 -8.13 -17.03 14.44
N ALA A 448 -8.01 -17.98 13.48
CA ALA A 448 -7.79 -19.39 13.78
C ALA A 448 -6.39 -19.66 14.31
N THR A 449 -5.39 -18.92 13.82
CA THR A 449 -3.97 -19.19 14.09
C THR A 449 -3.27 -18.11 14.90
N SER A 450 -3.82 -16.88 14.93
CA SER A 450 -3.18 -15.72 15.55
C SER A 450 -4.16 -14.80 16.29
N LEU A 451 -3.65 -14.03 17.26
CA LEU A 451 -4.44 -13.05 18.02
C LEU A 451 -4.74 -11.80 17.18
N ASN A 452 -6.00 -11.62 16.80
CA ASN A 452 -6.44 -10.51 15.94
C ASN A 452 -7.19 -9.40 16.72
N MET A 453 -6.57 -8.87 17.79
CA MET A 453 -7.16 -7.83 18.65
C MET A 453 -6.51 -6.43 18.51
N VAL A 454 -5.95 -6.10 17.35
CA VAL A 454 -5.34 -4.78 17.09
C VAL A 454 -6.41 -3.71 16.90
N MET A 455 -6.18 -2.50 17.41
CA MET A 455 -7.08 -1.39 17.14
C MET A 455 -7.06 -0.97 15.68
N ALA A 456 -8.15 -0.32 15.27
CA ALA A 456 -8.21 0.46 14.03
C ALA A 456 -7.30 1.68 14.16
N TRP A 457 -5.98 1.46 14.18
CA TRP A 457 -5.01 2.48 13.91
C TRP A 457 -4.67 2.47 12.44
N ASN A 458 -4.36 3.64 11.90
CA ASN A 458 -4.18 3.80 10.47
C ASN A 458 -2.98 2.97 10.01
N PRO A 459 -3.16 1.88 9.25
CA PRO A 459 -2.04 0.99 8.96
C PRO A 459 -0.97 1.65 8.08
N HIS A 460 -1.32 2.76 7.42
CA HIS A 460 -0.39 3.65 6.73
C HIS A 460 0.64 4.35 7.66
N GLU A 461 0.46 4.30 8.98
CA GLU A 461 1.36 4.88 10.00
C GLU A 461 2.40 3.88 10.55
N MET A 462 2.61 2.76 9.85
CA MET A 462 3.69 1.78 10.12
C MET A 462 5.04 2.46 10.39
N GLY A 463 5.69 2.09 11.50
CA GLY A 463 6.97 2.67 11.95
C GLY A 463 6.89 4.07 12.55
N ARG A 464 5.69 4.64 12.72
CA ARG A 464 5.46 5.93 13.40
C ARG A 464 4.67 5.77 14.70
N HIS A 465 4.61 4.55 15.21
CA HIS A 465 3.81 4.19 16.36
C HIS A 465 4.27 4.90 17.65
N PRO A 466 3.37 5.36 18.55
CA PRO A 466 3.78 5.91 19.84
C PRO A 466 4.83 5.06 20.57
N SER A 467 4.65 3.74 20.72
CA SER A 467 5.65 2.90 21.40
C SER A 467 6.95 2.71 20.60
N ASP A 468 6.97 3.14 19.34
CA ASP A 468 8.19 3.16 18.55
C ASP A 468 9.05 4.38 18.94
N GLN A 469 8.54 5.37 19.67
CA GLN A 469 9.22 6.65 19.85
C GLN A 469 10.28 6.61 20.98
N PRO A 470 11.46 7.27 20.81
CA PRO A 470 12.57 7.19 21.76
C PRO A 470 12.19 7.56 23.19
N GLN A 471 11.39 8.61 23.33
CA GLN A 471 10.88 9.12 24.60
C GLN A 471 10.00 8.16 25.40
N TYR A 472 9.52 7.10 24.76
CA TYR A 472 8.77 6.04 25.43
C TYR A 472 9.53 4.73 25.36
N GLN A 473 10.85 4.75 25.26
CA GLN A 473 11.68 3.57 25.47
C GLN A 473 12.15 3.54 26.92
N LEU A 474 12.33 2.34 27.47
CA LEU A 474 12.99 2.19 28.77
C LEU A 474 14.47 2.53 28.61
N ALA A 475 15.02 3.31 29.54
CA ALA A 475 16.45 3.51 29.57
C ALA A 475 17.16 2.19 29.89
N PRO A 476 18.42 1.98 29.45
CA PRO A 476 19.16 0.76 29.76
C PRO A 476 19.23 0.52 31.28
N GLY A 477 18.63 -0.57 31.75
CA GLY A 477 18.60 -0.96 33.17
C GLY A 477 17.34 -0.55 33.95
N GLU A 478 16.42 0.23 33.36
CA GLU A 478 15.13 0.52 33.98
C GLU A 478 14.18 -0.69 33.91
N ILE A 479 13.55 -1.02 35.03
CA ILE A 479 12.59 -2.12 35.13
C ILE A 479 11.19 -1.60 34.76
N PRO A 480 10.45 -2.28 33.88
CA PRO A 480 9.05 -1.99 33.61
C PRO A 480 8.19 -1.85 34.87
N PRO A 481 7.18 -0.94 34.88
CA PRO A 481 6.15 -0.97 35.92
C PRO A 481 5.49 -2.35 35.93
N GLN A 482 5.21 -2.90 37.12
CA GLN A 482 4.66 -4.25 37.27
C GLN A 482 3.13 -4.22 37.42
N GLN A 483 2.46 -5.24 36.91
CA GLN A 483 1.00 -5.40 37.01
C GLN A 483 0.56 -5.61 38.47
N THR A 484 -0.60 -5.06 38.85
CA THR A 484 -1.26 -5.48 40.10
C THR A 484 -1.83 -6.90 39.97
N PRO A 485 -2.05 -7.63 41.07
CA PRO A 485 -2.63 -8.98 41.02
C PRO A 485 -3.99 -9.03 40.28
N GLU A 486 -4.86 -8.03 40.52
CA GLU A 486 -6.16 -7.90 39.85
C GLU A 486 -6.01 -7.67 38.33
N GLN A 487 -5.05 -6.82 37.92
CA GLN A 487 -4.77 -6.57 36.51
C GLN A 487 -4.24 -7.83 35.82
N ARG A 488 -3.34 -8.56 36.48
CA ARG A 488 -2.79 -9.81 35.95
C ARG A 488 -3.90 -10.84 35.75
N GLN A 489 -4.76 -11.04 36.75
CA GLN A 489 -5.90 -11.95 36.65
C GLN A 489 -6.86 -11.57 35.52
N PHE A 490 -7.18 -10.28 35.37
CA PHE A 490 -8.00 -9.75 34.28
C PHE A 490 -7.38 -10.03 32.90
N LEU A 491 -6.10 -9.69 32.70
CA LEU A 491 -5.40 -9.90 31.43
C LEU A 491 -5.30 -11.38 31.08
N THR A 492 -4.84 -12.22 32.02
CA THR A 492 -4.67 -13.66 31.82
C THR A 492 -5.99 -14.34 31.46
N SER A 493 -7.08 -14.01 32.16
CA SER A 493 -8.39 -14.62 31.91
C SER A 493 -8.91 -14.32 30.51
N HIS A 494 -8.81 -13.07 30.03
CA HIS A 494 -9.28 -12.72 28.69
C HIS A 494 -8.31 -13.12 27.57
N LEU A 495 -6.98 -13.04 27.76
CA LEU A 495 -6.03 -13.47 26.72
C LEU A 495 -6.19 -14.96 26.40
N SER A 496 -6.45 -15.78 27.43
CA SER A 496 -6.71 -17.22 27.25
C SER A 496 -7.94 -17.53 26.39
N SER A 497 -8.96 -16.66 26.38
CA SER A 497 -10.19 -16.86 25.61
C SER A 497 -10.18 -16.16 24.24
N LEU A 498 -9.32 -15.15 24.08
CA LEU A 498 -9.07 -14.47 22.81
C LEU A 498 -8.09 -15.24 21.91
N LEU A 499 -7.22 -16.06 22.48
CA LEU A 499 -6.31 -16.94 21.76
C LEU A 499 -6.98 -18.29 21.48
N TYR A 500 -6.81 -18.81 20.26
CA TYR A 500 -7.21 -20.17 19.88
C TYR A 500 -6.00 -20.98 19.44
N ALA A 501 -5.14 -21.34 20.39
CA ALA A 501 -3.90 -22.06 20.10
C ALA A 501 -4.16 -23.44 19.46
N ASP A 502 -5.24 -24.13 19.84
CA ASP A 502 -5.69 -25.39 19.23
C ASP A 502 -6.12 -25.25 17.76
N GLY A 503 -6.48 -24.04 17.32
CA GLY A 503 -6.83 -23.77 15.93
C GLY A 503 -5.69 -24.03 14.95
N ARG A 504 -4.45 -24.06 15.44
CA ARG A 504 -3.29 -24.52 14.66
C ARG A 504 -3.44 -25.98 14.21
N GLY A 505 -4.12 -26.81 15.00
CA GLY A 505 -4.47 -28.19 14.64
C GLY A 505 -5.63 -28.30 13.63
N ASP A 506 -6.44 -27.25 13.46
CA ASP A 506 -7.53 -27.22 12.48
C ASP A 506 -7.05 -26.82 11.07
N VAL A 507 -5.78 -26.43 10.90
CA VAL A 507 -5.22 -25.96 9.61
C VAL A 507 -5.42 -27.00 8.49
N ALA A 508 -5.16 -28.28 8.77
CA ALA A 508 -5.39 -29.35 7.78
C ALA A 508 -6.88 -29.51 7.41
N ARG A 509 -7.80 -29.30 8.37
CA ARG A 509 -9.26 -29.31 8.10
C ARG A 509 -9.66 -28.13 7.22
N ILE A 510 -9.18 -26.93 7.55
CA ILE A 510 -9.40 -25.71 6.77
C ILE A 510 -8.90 -25.90 5.33
N LEU A 511 -7.70 -26.44 5.14
CA LEU A 511 -7.15 -26.74 3.83
C LEU A 511 -8.03 -27.71 3.04
N ARG A 512 -8.50 -28.81 3.65
CA ARG A 512 -9.41 -29.77 3.00
C ARG A 512 -10.71 -29.11 2.53
N CYS A 513 -11.33 -28.29 3.39
CA CYS A 513 -12.53 -27.54 3.00
C CYS A 513 -12.27 -26.57 1.85
N CYS A 514 -11.13 -25.86 1.86
CA CYS A 514 -10.77 -24.95 0.78
C CYS A 514 -10.49 -25.71 -0.53
N VAL A 515 -9.74 -26.82 -0.50
CA VAL A 515 -9.48 -27.66 -1.68
C VAL A 515 -10.79 -28.13 -2.32
N ALA A 516 -11.75 -28.58 -1.50
CA ALA A 516 -13.07 -28.98 -1.98
C ALA A 516 -13.89 -27.80 -2.57
N GLY A 517 -13.59 -26.57 -2.17
CA GLY A 517 -14.21 -25.34 -2.67
C GLY A 517 -13.55 -24.72 -3.90
N ILE A 518 -12.39 -25.21 -4.36
CA ILE A 518 -11.72 -24.75 -5.59
C ILE A 518 -12.42 -25.38 -6.79
N ASP A 519 -13.41 -24.67 -7.33
CA ASP A 519 -14.16 -25.06 -8.54
C ASP A 519 -14.29 -23.86 -9.48
N VAL A 520 -13.76 -23.97 -10.69
CA VAL A 520 -13.82 -22.90 -11.72
C VAL A 520 -15.26 -22.60 -12.15
N ASN A 521 -16.18 -23.55 -11.97
CA ASN A 521 -17.59 -23.38 -12.34
C ASN A 521 -18.40 -22.58 -11.30
N ASP A 522 -17.93 -22.48 -10.05
CA ASP A 522 -18.58 -21.71 -8.98
C ASP A 522 -17.66 -20.56 -8.53
N THR A 523 -17.88 -19.39 -9.14
CA THR A 523 -17.07 -18.20 -8.89
C THR A 523 -17.11 -17.70 -7.44
N GLU A 524 -18.23 -17.87 -6.73
CA GLU A 524 -18.36 -17.45 -5.33
C GLU A 524 -17.54 -18.36 -4.42
N ARG A 525 -17.64 -19.68 -4.60
CA ARG A 525 -16.86 -20.66 -3.84
C ARG A 525 -15.37 -20.57 -4.13
N LEU A 526 -15.01 -20.40 -5.40
CA LEU A 526 -13.62 -20.20 -5.80
C LEU A 526 -13.05 -18.96 -5.12
N THR A 527 -13.72 -17.82 -5.24
CA THR A 527 -13.25 -16.55 -4.65
C THR A 527 -13.13 -16.65 -3.12
N ALA A 528 -14.11 -17.24 -2.44
CA ALA A 528 -14.08 -17.43 -1.00
C ALA A 528 -12.95 -18.39 -0.55
N SER A 529 -12.75 -19.50 -1.27
CA SER A 529 -11.65 -20.45 -1.01
C SER A 529 -10.29 -19.79 -1.20
N LEU A 530 -10.10 -19.09 -2.32
CA LEU A 530 -8.86 -18.40 -2.62
C LEU A 530 -8.54 -17.34 -1.57
N LYS A 531 -9.54 -16.57 -1.11
CA LYS A 531 -9.35 -15.55 -0.07
C LYS A 531 -9.01 -16.20 1.28
N ALA A 532 -9.70 -17.27 1.67
CA ALA A 532 -9.37 -18.02 2.88
C ALA A 532 -7.94 -18.58 2.85
N LEU A 533 -7.53 -19.17 1.73
CA LEU A 533 -6.17 -19.67 1.53
C LEU A 533 -5.13 -18.55 1.60
N GLY A 534 -5.38 -17.41 0.96
CA GLY A 534 -4.51 -16.24 1.02
C GLY A 534 -4.30 -15.74 2.45
N GLU A 535 -5.37 -15.61 3.23
CA GLU A 535 -5.30 -15.21 4.64
C GLU A 535 -4.55 -16.24 5.51
N LEU A 536 -4.74 -17.53 5.24
CA LEU A 536 -4.09 -18.62 5.97
C LEU A 536 -2.58 -18.68 5.69
N PHE A 537 -2.19 -18.70 4.41
CA PHE A 537 -0.81 -18.84 3.97
C PHE A 537 0.07 -17.66 4.40
N LEU A 538 -0.47 -16.44 4.40
CA LEU A 538 0.29 -15.27 4.85
C LEU A 538 0.65 -15.28 6.35
N ARG A 539 0.01 -16.14 7.15
CA ARG A 539 0.11 -16.11 8.62
C ARG A 539 0.45 -17.44 9.26
N THR A 540 0.66 -18.50 8.48
CA THR A 540 0.81 -19.85 9.01
C THR A 540 1.90 -20.58 8.24
N PRO A 541 2.90 -21.19 8.91
CA PRO A 541 3.92 -21.97 8.22
C PRO A 541 3.33 -23.29 7.70
N MET A 542 3.50 -23.55 6.40
CA MET A 542 3.11 -24.83 5.77
C MET A 542 4.28 -25.80 5.88
N GLN A 543 4.50 -26.31 7.08
CA GLN A 543 5.59 -27.23 7.41
C GLN A 543 5.01 -28.43 8.16
N ASP A 544 5.52 -29.62 7.83
CA ASP A 544 5.23 -30.82 8.61
C ASP A 544 6.13 -30.91 9.86
N PHE A 545 5.50 -31.13 11.01
CA PHE A 545 6.11 -31.30 12.32
C PHE A 545 5.93 -32.72 12.88
N SER A 546 5.37 -33.69 12.14
CA SER A 546 5.07 -35.03 12.65
C SER A 546 6.30 -35.81 13.11
N ASP A 547 7.43 -35.61 12.42
CA ASP A 547 8.70 -36.31 12.69
C ASP A 547 9.44 -35.76 13.93
N VAL A 548 8.90 -34.69 14.54
CA VAL A 548 9.49 -34.08 15.74
C VAL A 548 9.25 -34.97 16.96
N CYS A 549 10.33 -35.61 17.44
CA CYS A 549 10.36 -36.22 18.77
C CYS A 549 10.33 -35.13 19.85
N LEU A 550 9.15 -34.85 20.41
CA LEU A 550 8.99 -33.91 21.50
C LEU A 550 9.50 -34.55 22.81
N PRO A 551 10.52 -33.98 23.49
CA PRO A 551 10.84 -34.39 24.86
C PRO A 551 9.62 -34.13 25.76
N ASN A 552 9.45 -34.91 26.84
CA ASN A 552 8.45 -34.61 27.88
C ASN A 552 8.57 -33.13 28.25
N ILE A 553 7.58 -32.31 27.89
CA ILE A 553 7.58 -30.85 28.06
C ILE A 553 7.29 -30.51 29.54
N SER A 554 8.10 -31.06 30.45
CA SER A 554 8.01 -30.87 31.89
C SER A 554 9.01 -29.85 32.44
N GLU A 555 9.94 -29.32 31.64
CA GLU A 555 11.05 -28.49 32.17
C GLU A 555 11.10 -27.01 31.72
N ARG A 556 10.20 -26.54 30.84
CA ARG A 556 10.05 -25.07 30.58
C ARG A 556 8.92 -24.42 31.40
N GLN A 557 8.23 -25.17 32.27
CA GLN A 557 7.08 -24.72 33.04
C GLN A 557 7.42 -24.01 34.37
N ASN A 558 8.49 -23.21 34.46
CA ASN A 558 8.80 -22.46 35.70
C ASN A 558 8.26 -21.02 35.72
N SER A 559 7.51 -20.59 34.69
CA SER A 559 6.82 -19.29 34.65
C SER A 559 5.42 -19.43 35.25
N PRO A 560 5.07 -18.75 36.37
CA PRO A 560 3.74 -18.83 36.98
C PRO A 560 2.63 -18.27 36.08
N PHE A 561 2.96 -17.36 35.15
CA PHE A 561 2.02 -16.84 34.14
C PHE A 561 1.73 -17.90 33.07
N LEU A 562 2.76 -18.55 32.52
CA LEU A 562 2.53 -19.68 31.63
C LEU A 562 1.89 -20.84 32.38
N GLN A 563 2.17 -21.10 33.65
CA GLN A 563 1.44 -22.13 34.41
C GLN A 563 -0.04 -21.78 34.59
N THR A 564 -0.42 -20.50 34.71
CA THR A 564 -1.83 -20.08 34.84
C THR A 564 -2.55 -20.12 33.48
N ILE A 565 -1.90 -19.62 32.42
CA ILE A 565 -2.42 -19.74 31.05
C ILE A 565 -2.46 -21.22 30.65
N SER A 566 -1.39 -21.97 30.92
CA SER A 566 -1.26 -23.41 30.69
C SER A 566 -2.25 -24.18 31.56
N SER A 567 -2.51 -23.89 32.83
CA SER A 567 -3.55 -24.63 33.59
C SER A 567 -4.96 -24.39 33.04
N THR A 568 -5.18 -23.24 32.39
CA THR A 568 -6.47 -22.88 31.75
C THR A 568 -6.56 -23.40 30.30
N LEU A 569 -5.42 -23.53 29.59
CA LEU A 569 -5.29 -24.02 28.21
C LEU A 569 -4.85 -25.50 28.11
N GLN A 570 -4.37 -26.13 29.19
CA GLN A 570 -3.78 -27.48 29.25
C GLN A 570 -4.70 -28.62 28.84
N PRO A 571 -6.03 -28.56 29.05
CA PRO A 571 -6.87 -29.61 28.47
C PRO A 571 -6.93 -29.54 26.93
N HIS A 572 -6.38 -28.49 26.30
CA HIS A 572 -6.55 -28.18 24.89
C HIS A 572 -5.20 -28.09 24.15
N PHE A 573 -4.26 -27.23 24.56
CA PHE A 573 -2.98 -27.02 23.85
C PHE A 573 -1.96 -28.12 24.13
N ALA A 574 -1.74 -29.02 23.16
CA ALA A 574 -0.67 -30.00 23.19
C ALA A 574 0.15 -29.93 21.90
N ALA A 575 1.44 -29.59 22.01
CA ALA A 575 2.37 -29.57 20.88
C ALA A 575 2.37 -30.90 20.11
N SER A 576 2.19 -32.03 20.80
CA SER A 576 2.03 -33.35 20.18
C SER A 576 0.78 -33.48 19.33
N ARG A 577 -0.36 -32.89 19.72
CA ARG A 577 -1.58 -32.85 18.90
C ARG A 577 -1.40 -32.00 17.65
N ILE A 578 -0.72 -30.86 17.77
CA ILE A 578 -0.43 -29.97 16.62
C ILE A 578 0.54 -30.65 15.66
N ALA A 579 1.59 -31.31 16.17
CA ALA A 579 2.52 -32.10 15.36
C ALA A 579 1.84 -33.28 14.65
N LEU A 580 0.93 -33.99 15.32
CA LEU A 580 0.15 -35.06 14.65
C LEU A 580 -0.81 -34.49 13.61
N ALA A 581 -1.42 -33.34 13.87
CA ALA A 581 -2.31 -32.67 12.94
C ALA A 581 -1.59 -32.06 11.72
N SER A 582 -0.25 -31.90 11.77
CA SER A 582 0.53 -31.35 10.67
C SER A 582 0.92 -32.36 9.60
N LEU A 583 0.76 -33.67 9.86
CA LEU A 583 1.23 -34.77 9.01
C LEU A 583 0.80 -34.62 7.53
N GLU A 584 -0.41 -34.12 7.28
CA GLU A 584 -0.95 -33.98 5.93
C GLU A 584 -0.79 -32.56 5.35
N ILE A 585 -0.21 -31.60 6.08
CA ILE A 585 -0.19 -30.18 5.67
C ILE A 585 0.60 -29.98 4.37
N GLU A 586 1.78 -30.58 4.24
CA GLU A 586 2.60 -30.44 3.02
C GLU A 586 1.92 -31.07 1.81
N ASP A 587 1.27 -32.23 1.98
CA ASP A 587 0.55 -32.90 0.90
C ASP A 587 -0.73 -32.17 0.50
N LEU A 588 -1.47 -31.61 1.47
CA LEU A 588 -2.62 -30.75 1.20
C LEU A 588 -2.19 -29.45 0.51
N ALA A 589 -1.08 -28.84 0.92
CA ALA A 589 -0.51 -27.67 0.25
C ALA A 589 -0.12 -27.97 -1.20
N MET A 590 0.47 -29.14 -1.46
CA MET A 590 0.74 -29.63 -2.83
C MET A 590 -0.56 -29.83 -3.62
N GLN A 591 -1.61 -30.39 -3.03
CA GLN A 591 -2.92 -30.56 -3.68
C GLN A 591 -3.55 -29.20 -4.02
N VAL A 592 -3.51 -28.23 -3.09
CA VAL A 592 -3.95 -26.86 -3.35
C VAL A 592 -3.20 -26.30 -4.55
N TYR A 593 -1.88 -26.34 -4.54
CA TYR A 593 -1.07 -25.78 -5.62
C TYR A 593 -1.32 -26.45 -6.97
N ALA A 594 -1.45 -27.78 -6.99
CA ALA A 594 -1.81 -28.52 -8.19
C ALA A 594 -3.18 -28.10 -8.74
N ARG A 595 -4.19 -27.89 -7.87
CA ARG A 595 -5.51 -27.38 -8.27
C ARG A 595 -5.44 -25.95 -8.79
N LEU A 596 -4.65 -25.08 -8.16
CA LEU A 596 -4.43 -23.71 -8.64
C LEU A 596 -3.81 -23.71 -10.05
N LEU A 597 -2.77 -24.53 -10.27
CA LEU A 597 -2.13 -24.68 -11.58
C LEU A 597 -3.09 -25.25 -12.63
N GLN A 598 -3.91 -26.25 -12.29
CA GLN A 598 -4.94 -26.77 -13.20
C GLN A 598 -5.95 -25.70 -13.60
N CYS A 599 -6.40 -24.88 -12.66
CA CYS A 599 -7.28 -23.74 -12.95
C CYS A 599 -6.59 -22.75 -13.89
N MET A 600 -5.32 -22.43 -13.65
CA MET A 600 -4.55 -21.53 -14.52
C MET A 600 -4.35 -22.10 -15.93
N ILE A 601 -4.08 -23.40 -16.07
CA ILE A 601 -3.96 -24.07 -17.37
C ILE A 601 -5.28 -23.96 -18.13
N SER A 602 -6.41 -24.28 -17.48
CA SER A 602 -7.75 -24.17 -18.08
C SER A 602 -8.07 -22.74 -18.55
N VAL A 603 -7.79 -21.73 -17.72
CA VAL A 603 -8.00 -20.31 -18.09
C VAL A 603 -7.01 -19.85 -19.18
N ASN A 604 -5.80 -20.41 -19.23
CA ASN A 604 -4.84 -20.12 -20.28
C ASN A 604 -5.24 -20.73 -21.63
N GLU A 605 -5.74 -21.97 -21.65
CA GLU A 605 -6.23 -22.65 -22.86
C GLU A 605 -7.43 -21.92 -23.48
N THR A 606 -8.38 -21.48 -22.65
CA THR A 606 -9.53 -20.67 -23.12
C THR A 606 -9.07 -19.34 -23.73
N ALA A 607 -8.05 -18.69 -23.16
CA ALA A 607 -7.46 -17.48 -23.74
C ALA A 607 -6.83 -17.73 -25.13
N HIS A 608 -6.20 -18.89 -25.36
CA HIS A 608 -5.68 -19.26 -26.68
C HIS A 608 -6.80 -19.41 -27.72
N LEU A 609 -7.88 -20.13 -27.38
CA LEU A 609 -9.04 -20.31 -28.27
C LEU A 609 -9.70 -18.99 -28.66
N HIS A 610 -9.74 -18.02 -27.73
CA HIS A 610 -10.25 -16.68 -28.01
C HIS A 610 -9.33 -15.82 -28.89
N MET A 611 -8.01 -16.10 -28.90
CA MET A 611 -7.05 -15.40 -29.75
C MET A 611 -7.08 -15.92 -31.20
N ASP A 612 -7.31 -17.21 -31.42
CA ASP A 612 -7.40 -17.80 -32.77
C ASP A 612 -8.70 -17.41 -33.51
N ALA A 613 -9.78 -17.09 -32.79
CA ALA A 613 -11.04 -16.63 -33.38
C ALA A 613 -11.01 -15.17 -33.90
N LYS A 614 -9.89 -14.45 -33.73
CA LYS A 614 -9.78 -13.00 -34.01
C LYS A 614 -9.48 -12.61 -35.46
N GLU A 615 -9.30 -13.55 -36.38
CA GLU A 615 -9.02 -13.20 -37.78
C GLU A 615 -10.26 -12.70 -38.58
N GLY A 616 -11.41 -12.41 -37.94
CA GLY A 616 -12.65 -12.06 -38.67
C GLY A 616 -13.57 -10.94 -38.15
N HIS A 617 -13.62 -10.54 -36.86
CA HIS A 617 -14.68 -9.65 -36.37
C HIS A 617 -14.25 -8.65 -35.27
N HIS A 618 -14.87 -7.46 -35.27
CA HIS A 618 -14.72 -6.42 -34.23
C HIS A 618 -15.13 -6.96 -32.84
N ASP A 619 -14.28 -6.76 -31.82
CA ASP A 619 -14.51 -7.17 -30.43
C ASP A 619 -15.83 -6.58 -29.89
N THR A 620 -16.80 -7.41 -29.51
CA THR A 620 -18.03 -6.99 -28.81
C THR A 620 -17.75 -6.73 -27.32
N GLU A 621 -18.56 -5.87 -26.69
CA GLU A 621 -18.43 -5.48 -25.27
C GLU A 621 -18.40 -6.69 -24.32
N GLN A 622 -19.11 -7.77 -24.64
CA GLN A 622 -19.11 -9.03 -23.88
C GLN A 622 -17.74 -9.74 -23.89
N VAL A 623 -17.02 -9.73 -25.02
CA VAL A 623 -15.69 -10.36 -25.15
C VAL A 623 -14.62 -9.58 -24.38
N LEU A 624 -14.80 -8.27 -24.24
CA LEU A 624 -13.93 -7.44 -23.40
C LEU A 624 -14.16 -7.74 -21.92
N THR A 625 -15.42 -7.90 -21.48
CA THR A 625 -15.74 -8.23 -20.09
C THR A 625 -15.22 -9.61 -19.67
N SER A 626 -15.30 -10.63 -20.54
CA SER A 626 -14.75 -11.97 -20.22
C SER A 626 -13.24 -11.94 -20.05
N LYS A 627 -12.50 -11.30 -20.98
CA LYS A 627 -11.03 -11.13 -20.89
C LYS A 627 -10.61 -10.43 -19.60
N THR A 628 -11.35 -9.43 -19.14
CA THR A 628 -11.05 -8.74 -17.88
C THR A 628 -11.25 -9.62 -16.65
N ASN A 629 -12.25 -10.52 -16.68
CA ASN A 629 -12.51 -11.45 -15.58
C ASN A 629 -11.46 -12.58 -15.51
N ASP A 630 -11.04 -13.12 -16.66
CA ASP A 630 -10.00 -14.15 -16.74
C ASP A 630 -8.66 -13.63 -16.22
N SER A 631 -8.30 -12.40 -16.60
CA SER A 631 -7.08 -11.74 -16.10
C SER A 631 -7.13 -11.53 -14.58
N ARG A 632 -8.26 -11.11 -14.02
CA ARG A 632 -8.46 -10.94 -12.56
C ARG A 632 -8.35 -12.27 -11.82
N LEU A 633 -8.92 -13.35 -12.38
CA LEU A 633 -8.84 -14.69 -11.81
C LEU A 633 -7.39 -15.21 -11.82
N LEU A 634 -6.68 -15.08 -12.94
CA LEU A 634 -5.26 -15.46 -13.03
C LEU A 634 -4.38 -14.66 -12.06
N CYS A 635 -4.61 -13.34 -11.93
CA CYS A 635 -3.97 -12.47 -10.94
C CYS A 635 -4.24 -12.98 -9.50
N SER A 636 -5.47 -13.43 -9.20
CA SER A 636 -5.86 -13.96 -7.88
C SER A 636 -5.25 -15.33 -7.56
N LEU A 637 -5.30 -16.28 -8.49
CA LEU A 637 -4.67 -17.61 -8.36
C LEU A 637 -3.17 -17.47 -8.10
N THR A 638 -2.53 -16.57 -8.84
CA THR A 638 -1.10 -16.24 -8.69
C THR A 638 -0.80 -15.63 -7.32
N GLY A 639 -1.67 -14.76 -6.81
CA GLY A 639 -1.54 -14.22 -5.46
C GLY A 639 -1.53 -15.32 -4.39
N VAL A 640 -2.47 -16.26 -4.44
CA VAL A 640 -2.54 -17.37 -3.47
C VAL A 640 -1.34 -18.29 -3.58
N ALA A 641 -0.89 -18.62 -4.79
CA ALA A 641 0.35 -19.38 -5.03
C ALA A 641 1.58 -18.70 -4.41
N VAL A 642 1.67 -17.37 -4.50
CA VAL A 642 2.74 -16.61 -3.87
C VAL A 642 2.65 -16.61 -2.34
N ALA A 643 1.45 -16.47 -1.78
CA ALA A 643 1.25 -16.61 -0.34
C ALA A 643 1.68 -18.00 0.14
N LEU A 644 1.38 -19.05 -0.63
CA LEU A 644 1.86 -20.41 -0.35
C LEU A 644 3.40 -20.47 -0.36
N GLY A 645 4.07 -19.87 -1.35
CA GLY A 645 5.53 -19.79 -1.39
C GLY A 645 6.14 -19.14 -0.14
N LEU A 646 5.55 -18.04 0.33
CA LEU A 646 5.93 -17.39 1.60
C LEU A 646 5.75 -18.34 2.80
N SER A 647 4.60 -19.03 2.85
CA SER A 647 4.26 -19.97 3.91
C SER A 647 5.15 -21.21 3.96
N ALA A 648 5.69 -21.60 2.80
CA ALA A 648 6.59 -22.73 2.62
C ALA A 648 8.07 -22.33 2.83
N SER A 649 8.37 -21.06 3.12
CA SER A 649 9.74 -20.61 3.41
C SER A 649 10.48 -21.42 4.48
N PRO A 650 9.86 -21.93 5.57
CA PRO A 650 10.55 -22.79 6.54
C PRO A 650 10.66 -24.26 6.11
N ALA A 651 10.00 -24.68 5.01
CA ALA A 651 9.93 -26.06 4.53
C ALA A 651 10.61 -26.21 3.14
N PRO A 652 11.95 -26.41 3.08
CA PRO A 652 12.67 -26.53 1.81
C PRO A 652 12.22 -27.74 0.97
N ARG A 653 11.85 -28.87 1.61
CA ARG A 653 11.35 -30.08 0.93
C ARG A 653 10.04 -29.79 0.17
N LEU A 654 9.08 -29.14 0.83
CA LEU A 654 7.84 -28.69 0.18
C LEU A 654 8.14 -27.75 -1.00
N ARG A 655 9.02 -26.76 -0.83
CA ARG A 655 9.35 -25.82 -1.92
C ARG A 655 9.98 -26.52 -3.12
N VAL A 656 10.90 -27.47 -2.92
CA VAL A 656 11.48 -28.28 -4.01
C VAL A 656 10.38 -29.03 -4.79
N ARG A 657 9.41 -29.63 -4.07
CA ARG A 657 8.26 -30.31 -4.70
C ARG A 657 7.37 -29.33 -5.50
N LEU A 658 7.09 -28.15 -4.95
CA LEU A 658 6.30 -27.10 -5.62
C LEU A 658 7.00 -26.56 -6.88
N VAL A 659 8.32 -26.33 -6.80
CA VAL A 659 9.15 -25.87 -7.92
C VAL A 659 9.18 -26.92 -9.03
N LYS A 660 9.41 -28.20 -8.70
CA LYS A 660 9.35 -29.31 -9.67
C LYS A 660 8.02 -29.33 -10.40
N LEU A 661 6.90 -29.27 -9.66
CA LEU A 661 5.56 -29.27 -10.23
C LEU A 661 5.33 -28.08 -11.18
N LEU A 662 5.82 -26.89 -10.82
CA LEU A 662 5.74 -25.71 -11.68
C LEU A 662 6.60 -25.84 -12.94
N ILE A 663 7.85 -26.31 -12.82
CA ILE A 663 8.76 -26.51 -13.97
C ILE A 663 8.17 -27.55 -14.93
N ASP A 664 7.66 -28.66 -14.42
CA ASP A 664 7.04 -29.69 -15.26
C ASP A 664 5.79 -29.14 -15.97
N ALA A 665 4.96 -28.36 -15.27
CA ALA A 665 3.81 -27.68 -15.90
C ALA A 665 4.23 -26.62 -16.94
N LEU A 666 5.37 -25.94 -16.76
CA LEU A 666 5.91 -24.97 -17.72
C LEU A 666 6.32 -25.64 -19.03
N PHE A 667 6.99 -26.80 -18.98
CA PHE A 667 7.44 -27.51 -20.18
C PHE A 667 6.35 -28.38 -20.82
N ALA A 668 5.35 -28.84 -20.05
CA ALA A 668 4.28 -29.70 -20.56
C ALA A 668 3.12 -28.96 -21.25
N ASN A 669 2.97 -27.65 -21.03
CA ASN A 669 1.83 -26.86 -21.52
C ASN A 669 2.28 -25.67 -22.36
N HIS A 670 1.38 -25.18 -23.23
CA HIS A 670 1.60 -23.97 -24.02
C HIS A 670 1.09 -22.76 -23.24
N TRP A 671 1.98 -21.85 -22.89
CA TRP A 671 1.63 -20.67 -22.09
C TRP A 671 1.57 -19.42 -22.95
N THR A 672 0.53 -18.61 -22.78
CA THR A 672 0.54 -17.24 -23.31
C THR A 672 1.60 -16.42 -22.59
N ARG A 673 2.07 -15.36 -23.26
CA ARG A 673 3.02 -14.40 -22.68
C ARG A 673 2.56 -13.81 -21.35
N THR A 674 1.27 -13.48 -21.25
CA THR A 674 0.67 -12.90 -20.03
C THR A 674 0.65 -13.91 -18.90
N SER A 675 0.23 -15.16 -19.15
CA SER A 675 0.23 -16.21 -18.14
C SER A 675 1.66 -16.58 -17.69
N ALA A 676 2.61 -16.66 -18.62
CA ALA A 676 4.02 -16.95 -18.32
C ALA A 676 4.64 -15.90 -17.37
N ARG A 677 4.30 -14.61 -17.53
CA ARG A 677 4.70 -13.54 -16.60
C ARG A 677 4.13 -13.72 -15.20
N LEU A 678 2.93 -14.28 -15.07
CA LEU A 678 2.34 -14.59 -13.77
C LEU A 678 3.02 -15.82 -13.13
N LEU A 679 3.41 -16.83 -13.92
CA LEU A 679 4.19 -17.96 -13.43
C LEU A 679 5.61 -17.54 -12.99
N ASN A 680 6.23 -16.60 -13.72
CA ASN A 680 7.47 -15.94 -13.30
C ASN A 680 7.34 -15.33 -11.89
N TYR A 681 6.23 -14.64 -11.63
CA TYR A 681 5.93 -14.06 -10.32
C TYR A 681 5.80 -15.12 -9.22
N GLN A 682 5.12 -16.25 -9.49
CA GLN A 682 5.02 -17.37 -8.54
C GLN A 682 6.38 -17.98 -8.25
N LEU A 683 7.13 -18.25 -9.31
CA LEU A 683 8.42 -18.92 -9.22
C LEU A 683 9.38 -18.14 -8.32
N ILE A 684 9.46 -16.81 -8.44
CA ILE A 684 10.34 -15.98 -7.60
C ILE A 684 10.12 -16.26 -6.13
N TRP A 685 8.86 -16.29 -5.66
CA TRP A 685 8.56 -16.51 -4.24
C TRP A 685 8.71 -17.97 -3.80
N LEU A 686 8.61 -18.92 -4.72
CA LEU A 686 8.89 -20.32 -4.42
C LEU A 686 10.39 -20.58 -4.24
N ILE A 687 11.24 -19.91 -5.02
CA ILE A 687 12.69 -20.09 -4.99
C ILE A 687 13.41 -19.12 -4.04
N SER A 688 12.81 -17.95 -3.77
CA SER A 688 13.34 -16.96 -2.83
C SER A 688 12.85 -17.27 -1.42
N GLY A 689 13.75 -17.38 -0.46
CA GLY A 689 13.40 -17.60 0.94
C GLY A 689 14.48 -18.36 1.68
N ARG A 690 14.24 -18.63 2.95
CA ARG A 690 15.25 -19.16 3.87
C ARG A 690 15.96 -20.43 3.37
N ARG A 691 17.28 -20.54 3.57
CA ARG A 691 18.04 -21.78 3.28
C ARG A 691 17.80 -22.86 4.34
N GLY A 692 17.75 -24.12 3.90
CA GLY A 692 17.59 -25.28 4.80
C GLY A 692 18.84 -25.50 5.67
N ILE A 693 18.66 -25.98 6.91
CA ILE A 693 19.77 -26.29 7.84
C ILE A 693 20.32 -27.72 7.60
N GLU A 694 19.55 -28.60 6.97
CA GLU A 694 19.95 -30.01 6.79
C GLU A 694 21.06 -30.19 5.74
N ALA A 695 22.08 -30.98 6.12
CA ALA A 695 23.22 -31.34 5.30
C ALA A 695 22.85 -32.40 4.24
N GLY A 696 22.20 -31.95 3.16
CA GLY A 696 22.08 -32.63 1.88
C GLY A 696 22.41 -31.62 0.77
N LYS A 697 23.47 -31.86 -0.01
CA LYS A 697 24.22 -30.82 -0.74
C LYS A 697 23.46 -30.02 -1.82
N ASP A 698 22.30 -30.49 -2.30
CA ASP A 698 21.59 -29.84 -3.41
C ASP A 698 20.17 -29.34 -3.07
N GLU A 699 19.47 -29.92 -2.09
CA GLU A 699 18.09 -29.51 -1.73
C GLU A 699 18.02 -28.37 -0.70
N ALA A 700 19.15 -28.05 -0.05
CA ALA A 700 19.22 -26.98 0.94
C ALA A 700 19.09 -25.57 0.32
N ASP A 701 19.47 -25.43 -0.96
CA ASP A 701 19.42 -24.19 -1.72
C ASP A 701 18.43 -24.30 -2.89
N VAL A 702 17.18 -23.93 -2.62
CA VAL A 702 16.06 -24.07 -3.57
C VAL A 702 16.31 -23.26 -4.86
N ALA A 703 17.02 -22.14 -4.79
CA ALA A 703 17.32 -21.31 -5.95
C ALA A 703 18.31 -21.99 -6.90
N LEU A 704 19.42 -22.53 -6.37
CA LEU A 704 20.38 -23.30 -7.17
C LEU A 704 19.77 -24.60 -7.72
N PHE A 705 18.97 -25.30 -6.90
CA PHE A 705 18.21 -26.46 -7.34
C PHE A 705 17.30 -26.12 -8.54
N ALA A 706 16.53 -25.04 -8.45
CA ALA A 706 15.63 -24.61 -9.51
C ALA A 706 16.37 -24.27 -10.81
N VAL A 707 17.52 -23.60 -10.73
CA VAL A 707 18.38 -23.31 -11.89
C VAL A 707 18.88 -24.60 -12.53
N ARG A 708 19.35 -25.57 -11.74
CA ARG A 708 19.86 -26.85 -12.26
C ARG A 708 18.79 -27.73 -12.90
N GLU A 709 17.54 -27.64 -12.45
CA GLU A 709 16.41 -28.33 -13.07
C GLU A 709 15.94 -27.65 -14.36
N PHE A 710 15.90 -26.32 -14.38
CA PHE A 710 15.37 -25.55 -15.51
C PHE A 710 16.38 -25.32 -16.64
N TRP A 711 17.59 -24.86 -16.31
CA TRP A 711 18.55 -24.34 -17.27
C TRP A 711 18.96 -25.37 -18.34
N PRO A 712 19.27 -26.64 -18.02
CA PRO A 712 19.61 -27.62 -19.05
C PRO A 712 18.49 -27.85 -20.06
N ARG A 713 17.23 -27.91 -19.60
CA ARG A 713 16.06 -28.09 -20.47
C ARG A 713 15.82 -26.88 -21.36
N PHE A 714 15.96 -25.67 -20.80
CA PHE A 714 15.86 -24.42 -21.57
C PHE A 714 16.97 -24.30 -22.61
N PHE A 715 18.22 -24.55 -22.19
CA PHE A 715 19.39 -24.39 -23.05
C PHE A 715 19.39 -25.40 -24.20
N GLN A 716 18.97 -26.65 -23.94
CA GLN A 716 18.77 -27.65 -24.98
C GLN A 716 17.73 -27.18 -26.02
N LEU A 717 16.57 -26.72 -25.57
CA LEU A 717 15.53 -26.19 -26.47
C LEU A 717 16.06 -24.99 -27.29
N PHE A 718 16.79 -24.07 -26.66
CA PHE A 718 17.38 -22.92 -27.35
C PHE A 718 18.39 -23.36 -28.41
N GLN A 719 19.28 -24.31 -28.10
CA GLN A 719 20.26 -24.84 -29.04
C GLN A 719 19.61 -25.57 -30.21
N GLU A 720 18.57 -26.38 -29.95
CA GLU A 720 17.78 -27.04 -31.00
C GLU A 720 17.17 -25.99 -31.94
N LEU A 721 16.54 -24.95 -31.40
CA LEU A 721 15.93 -23.88 -32.19
C LEU A 721 16.95 -23.02 -32.95
N ASP A 722 18.10 -22.67 -32.35
CA ASP A 722 19.14 -21.87 -33.02
C ASP A 722 19.82 -22.67 -34.14
N ASN A 723 20.12 -23.96 -33.91
CA ASN A 723 20.73 -24.82 -34.92
C ASN A 723 19.80 -25.07 -36.12
N GLU A 724 18.49 -25.16 -35.87
CA GLU A 724 17.48 -25.34 -36.93
C GLU A 724 17.02 -24.03 -37.57
N ASN A 725 17.49 -22.86 -37.09
CA ASN A 725 16.99 -21.53 -37.45
C ASN A 725 15.47 -21.35 -37.23
N CYS A 726 14.92 -22.03 -36.22
CA CYS A 726 13.51 -22.04 -35.87
C CYS A 726 13.12 -21.07 -34.75
N ILE A 727 14.06 -20.23 -34.26
CA ILE A 727 13.80 -19.24 -33.21
C ILE A 727 12.67 -18.27 -33.61
N THR A 728 12.67 -17.85 -34.88
CA THR A 728 11.64 -16.97 -35.46
C THR A 728 11.20 -17.49 -36.82
N CYS A 729 9.90 -17.46 -37.08
CA CYS A 729 9.31 -17.73 -38.39
C CYS A 729 8.39 -16.58 -38.79
N LEU A 730 8.66 -15.93 -39.94
CA LEU A 730 7.87 -14.80 -40.45
C LEU A 730 7.65 -13.67 -39.41
N GLY A 731 8.70 -13.31 -38.67
CA GLY A 731 8.64 -12.26 -37.64
C GLY A 731 7.94 -12.66 -36.33
N LYS A 732 7.43 -13.90 -36.21
CA LYS A 732 6.89 -14.46 -34.97
C LYS A 732 7.92 -15.37 -34.31
N ALA A 733 8.16 -15.18 -33.01
CA ALA A 733 9.04 -16.07 -32.25
C ALA A 733 8.32 -17.34 -31.82
N GLU A 734 9.09 -18.40 -31.63
CA GLU A 734 8.57 -19.68 -31.17
C GLU A 734 7.88 -19.51 -29.78
N PRO A 735 6.59 -19.90 -29.64
CA PRO A 735 5.82 -19.61 -28.43
C PRO A 735 6.37 -20.22 -27.14
N ARG A 736 6.95 -21.43 -27.18
CA ARG A 736 7.51 -22.08 -25.99
C ARG A 736 8.75 -21.33 -25.51
N LEU A 737 9.63 -20.92 -26.41
CA LEU A 737 10.80 -20.10 -26.12
C LEU A 737 10.36 -18.76 -25.50
N LEU A 738 9.38 -18.08 -26.10
CA LEU A 738 8.84 -16.82 -25.55
C LEU A 738 8.30 -16.98 -24.12
N ALA A 739 7.55 -18.05 -23.86
CA ALA A 739 7.02 -18.33 -22.53
C ALA A 739 8.15 -18.59 -21.51
N LEU A 740 9.17 -19.36 -21.89
CA LEU A 740 10.32 -19.66 -21.02
C LEU A 740 11.19 -18.42 -20.76
N LEU A 741 11.38 -17.56 -21.77
CA LEU A 741 12.07 -16.28 -21.62
C LEU A 741 11.37 -15.37 -20.62
N CYS A 742 10.03 -15.42 -20.51
CA CYS A 742 9.28 -14.64 -19.53
C CYS A 742 9.52 -15.10 -18.08
N VAL A 743 10.01 -16.33 -17.87
CA VAL A 743 10.25 -16.92 -16.54
C VAL A 743 11.72 -16.85 -16.12
N LEU A 744 12.64 -16.65 -17.06
CA LEU A 744 14.08 -16.44 -16.77
C LEU A 744 14.39 -15.35 -15.72
N PRO A 745 13.69 -14.18 -15.71
CA PRO A 745 13.91 -13.14 -14.70
C PRO A 745 13.81 -13.64 -13.26
N ALA A 746 12.98 -14.66 -12.99
CA ALA A 746 12.84 -15.22 -11.66
C ALA A 746 14.14 -15.82 -11.13
N TYR A 747 14.77 -16.66 -11.96
CA TYR A 747 16.03 -17.32 -11.62
C TYR A 747 17.14 -16.31 -11.39
N VAL A 748 17.22 -15.28 -12.25
CA VAL A 748 18.19 -14.19 -12.10
C VAL A 748 18.02 -13.45 -10.76
N CYS A 749 16.78 -13.15 -10.35
CA CYS A 749 16.52 -12.47 -9.08
C CYS A 749 16.86 -13.30 -7.84
N ALA A 750 16.64 -14.61 -7.91
CA ALA A 750 16.92 -15.52 -6.82
C ALA A 750 18.43 -15.69 -6.55
N LEU A 751 19.27 -15.35 -7.53
CA LEU A 751 20.72 -15.34 -7.35
C LEU A 751 21.14 -14.12 -6.52
N VAL A 752 21.49 -14.37 -5.26
CA VAL A 752 22.13 -13.42 -4.33
C VAL A 752 23.62 -13.33 -4.68
N PRO A 753 24.35 -12.25 -4.36
CA PRO A 753 25.79 -12.17 -4.59
C PRO A 753 26.62 -13.32 -4.04
N SER A 754 26.18 -13.98 -2.96
CA SER A 754 26.80 -15.23 -2.48
C SER A 754 26.73 -16.38 -3.49
N HIS A 755 25.76 -16.37 -4.42
CA HIS A 755 25.64 -17.34 -5.51
C HIS A 755 26.44 -16.96 -6.75
N LEU A 756 26.88 -15.69 -6.88
CA LEU A 756 27.54 -15.23 -8.10
C LEU A 756 28.74 -16.10 -8.45
N ALA A 757 29.59 -16.48 -7.50
CA ALA A 757 30.75 -17.31 -7.79
C ALA A 757 30.40 -18.68 -8.42
N GLN A 758 29.31 -19.32 -7.99
CA GLN A 758 28.88 -20.63 -8.48
C GLN A 758 28.04 -20.52 -9.76
N ALA A 759 27.10 -19.57 -9.79
CA ALA A 759 26.19 -19.40 -10.91
C ALA A 759 26.79 -18.62 -12.10
N SER A 760 27.89 -17.88 -11.91
CA SER A 760 28.45 -17.04 -12.97
C SER A 760 28.85 -17.86 -14.20
N GLN A 761 29.60 -18.94 -14.00
CA GLN A 761 30.09 -19.80 -15.09
C GLN A 761 28.99 -20.75 -15.60
N GLU A 762 28.17 -21.30 -14.70
CA GLU A 762 27.15 -22.31 -15.06
C GLU A 762 25.91 -21.72 -15.74
N PHE A 763 25.57 -20.46 -15.43
CA PHE A 763 24.31 -19.83 -15.84
C PHE A 763 24.46 -18.41 -16.38
N ILE A 764 25.13 -17.49 -15.66
CA ILE A 764 25.11 -16.05 -16.01
C ILE A 764 25.85 -15.75 -17.31
N TYR A 765 27.11 -16.18 -17.48
CA TYR A 765 27.85 -15.96 -18.72
C TYR A 765 27.18 -16.64 -19.94
N PRO A 766 26.77 -17.92 -19.86
CA PRO A 766 25.96 -18.54 -20.90
C PRO A 766 24.66 -17.78 -21.22
N LEU A 767 23.98 -17.24 -20.21
CA LEU A 767 22.78 -16.42 -20.40
C LEU A 767 23.10 -15.12 -21.14
N ILE A 768 24.22 -14.46 -20.85
CA ILE A 768 24.66 -13.26 -21.56
C ILE A 768 24.90 -13.56 -23.04
N ASP A 769 25.51 -14.71 -23.35
CA ASP A 769 25.73 -15.15 -24.73
C ASP A 769 24.40 -15.42 -25.46
N VAL A 770 23.45 -16.10 -24.80
CA VAL A 770 22.09 -16.32 -25.33
C VAL A 770 21.39 -14.98 -25.58
N LEU A 771 21.42 -14.04 -24.62
CA LEU A 771 20.79 -12.73 -24.78
C LEU A 771 21.44 -11.91 -25.90
N SER A 772 22.76 -11.99 -26.08
CA SER A 772 23.47 -11.33 -27.18
C SER A 772 23.06 -11.90 -28.54
N ARG A 773 22.88 -13.23 -28.62
CA ARG A 773 22.38 -13.90 -29.83
C ARG A 773 20.94 -13.50 -30.13
N LEU A 774 20.08 -13.48 -29.10
CA LEU A 774 18.68 -13.06 -29.22
C LEU A 774 18.53 -11.57 -29.60
N LEU A 775 19.38 -10.68 -29.10
CA LEU A 775 19.44 -9.28 -29.54
C LEU A 775 19.62 -9.22 -31.05
N THR A 776 20.61 -9.95 -31.58
CA THR A 776 20.95 -9.96 -33.01
C THR A 776 19.80 -10.48 -33.87
N ILE A 777 19.15 -11.57 -33.44
CA ILE A 777 18.01 -12.18 -34.14
C ILE A 777 16.78 -11.25 -34.07
N SER A 778 16.50 -10.70 -32.89
CA SER A 778 15.30 -9.87 -32.67
C SER A 778 15.29 -8.60 -33.52
N ILE A 779 16.45 -8.02 -33.83
CA ILE A 779 16.59 -6.87 -34.73
C ILE A 779 16.75 -7.29 -36.22
N GLY A 780 16.67 -8.59 -36.54
CA GLY A 780 16.66 -9.08 -37.93
C GLY A 780 18.01 -9.49 -38.53
N ALA A 781 19.04 -9.69 -37.72
CA ALA A 781 20.34 -10.30 -38.10
C ALA A 781 20.93 -9.74 -39.42
N GLU A 782 21.06 -8.41 -39.52
CA GLU A 782 21.62 -7.73 -40.70
C GLU A 782 20.85 -8.00 -42.01
N GLY A 783 19.53 -8.13 -41.92
CA GLY A 783 18.66 -8.32 -43.09
C GLY A 783 18.37 -9.77 -43.44
N GLN A 784 18.98 -10.74 -42.74
CA GLN A 784 18.79 -12.17 -42.99
C GLN A 784 17.44 -12.70 -42.47
N ILE A 785 16.92 -12.08 -41.41
CA ILE A 785 15.71 -12.52 -40.71
C ILE A 785 14.79 -11.30 -40.51
N GLN A 786 13.48 -11.52 -40.45
CA GLN A 786 12.54 -10.44 -40.11
C GLN A 786 12.65 -10.08 -38.62
N PRO A 787 12.68 -8.79 -38.24
CA PRO A 787 12.68 -8.36 -36.84
C PRO A 787 11.46 -8.90 -36.07
N CYS A 788 11.65 -9.19 -34.79
CA CYS A 788 10.65 -9.82 -33.93
C CYS A 788 10.51 -9.07 -32.60
N HIS A 789 9.42 -8.31 -32.49
CA HIS A 789 9.15 -7.45 -31.33
C HIS A 789 8.99 -8.23 -30.02
N ASP A 790 8.19 -9.29 -30.02
CA ASP A 790 7.90 -10.06 -28.81
C ASP A 790 9.17 -10.69 -28.21
N LEU A 791 10.10 -11.08 -29.09
CA LEU A 791 11.41 -11.58 -28.71
C LEU A 791 12.29 -10.46 -28.14
N ALA A 792 12.35 -9.31 -28.82
CA ALA A 792 13.11 -8.14 -28.38
C ALA A 792 12.68 -7.71 -26.96
N VAL A 793 11.37 -7.57 -26.73
CA VAL A 793 10.84 -7.17 -25.42
C VAL A 793 11.15 -8.23 -24.35
N SER A 794 10.94 -9.52 -24.62
CA SER A 794 11.08 -10.55 -23.59
C SER A 794 12.55 -10.81 -23.21
N ALA A 795 13.46 -10.79 -24.17
CA ALA A 795 14.90 -10.92 -23.93
C ALA A 795 15.49 -9.67 -23.25
N SER A 796 15.10 -8.46 -23.69
CA SER A 796 15.58 -7.21 -23.10
C SER A 796 15.11 -6.99 -21.66
N ILE A 797 13.91 -7.45 -21.30
CA ILE A 797 13.44 -7.46 -19.90
C ILE A 797 14.38 -8.31 -19.03
N CYS A 798 14.74 -9.52 -19.49
CA CYS A 798 15.66 -10.39 -18.76
C CYS A 798 17.04 -9.72 -18.57
N ALA A 799 17.57 -9.07 -19.62
CA ALA A 799 18.81 -8.31 -19.54
C ALA A 799 18.73 -7.13 -18.55
N GLY A 800 17.62 -6.38 -18.56
CA GLY A 800 17.37 -5.27 -17.62
C GLY A 800 17.28 -5.75 -16.17
N VAL A 801 16.59 -6.86 -15.91
CA VAL A 801 16.48 -7.49 -14.58
C VAL A 801 17.85 -7.96 -14.09
N LEU A 802 18.65 -8.60 -14.96
CA LEU A 802 20.01 -9.03 -14.64
C LEU A 802 20.89 -7.86 -14.22
N LEU A 803 20.88 -6.78 -15.01
CA LEU A 803 21.63 -5.57 -14.68
C LEU A 803 21.16 -4.98 -13.35
N HIS A 804 19.85 -4.79 -13.19
CA HIS A 804 19.29 -4.25 -11.95
C HIS A 804 19.75 -5.02 -10.72
N ARG A 805 19.70 -6.36 -10.77
CA ARG A 805 20.14 -7.23 -9.67
C ARG A 805 21.64 -7.11 -9.36
N LEU A 806 22.47 -6.81 -10.35
CA LEU A 806 23.91 -6.66 -10.19
C LEU A 806 24.32 -5.28 -9.66
N VAL A 807 23.56 -4.22 -10.00
CA VAL A 807 23.96 -2.83 -9.74
C VAL A 807 23.17 -2.13 -8.63
N ALA A 808 21.95 -2.56 -8.33
CA ALA A 808 21.08 -1.90 -7.35
C ALA A 808 21.09 -2.58 -5.97
N PHE A 809 20.73 -1.83 -4.93
CA PHE A 809 20.40 -2.44 -3.65
C PHE A 809 19.14 -3.27 -3.81
N SER A 810 19.11 -4.43 -3.15
CA SER A 810 17.96 -5.33 -3.25
C SER A 810 17.73 -6.07 -1.94
N ILE A 811 16.53 -6.63 -1.76
CA ILE A 811 16.22 -7.42 -0.57
C ILE A 811 16.71 -8.86 -0.76
N ASN A 812 17.36 -9.39 0.28
CA ASN A 812 17.72 -10.79 0.42
C ASN A 812 16.83 -11.47 1.46
N LEU A 813 16.13 -12.54 1.06
CA LEU A 813 15.21 -13.29 1.91
C LEU A 813 15.84 -14.56 2.52
N ASP A 814 17.09 -14.90 2.17
CA ASP A 814 17.76 -16.14 2.60
C ASP A 814 17.89 -16.30 4.12
N HIS A 815 17.93 -15.18 4.84
CA HIS A 815 18.13 -15.13 6.29
C HIS A 815 16.96 -14.47 7.02
N VAL A 816 15.87 -14.18 6.33
CA VAL A 816 14.70 -13.53 6.92
C VAL A 816 13.68 -14.60 7.28
N ASP A 817 13.32 -14.64 8.56
CA ASP A 817 12.19 -15.42 9.04
C ASP A 817 10.89 -14.66 8.79
N LEU A 818 10.19 -15.01 7.71
CA LEU A 818 8.98 -14.31 7.25
C LEU A 818 7.74 -14.57 8.12
N LEU A 819 7.78 -15.59 8.99
CA LEU A 819 6.65 -15.99 9.84
C LEU A 819 7.00 -16.04 11.34
N ASN A 820 8.17 -15.54 11.73
CA ASN A 820 8.62 -15.50 13.12
C ASN A 820 8.55 -16.88 13.81
N THR A 821 9.03 -17.93 13.13
CA THR A 821 9.10 -19.29 13.66
C THR A 821 10.34 -19.56 14.53
N HIS A 822 11.24 -18.57 14.69
CA HIS A 822 12.55 -18.67 15.36
C HIS A 822 13.46 -19.81 14.87
N PRO A 823 13.69 -19.95 13.56
CA PRO A 823 14.06 -21.25 13.00
C PRO A 823 15.58 -21.49 12.93
N GLN A 824 16.42 -20.70 13.62
CA GLN A 824 17.85 -21.02 13.81
C GLN A 824 18.06 -22.31 14.63
N SER A 825 16.98 -22.83 15.20
CA SER A 825 16.88 -24.10 15.88
C SER A 825 16.16 -25.17 15.02
N PRO A 826 16.36 -26.47 15.30
CA PRO A 826 15.66 -27.55 14.59
C PRO A 826 14.12 -27.40 14.65
N PRO A 827 13.35 -28.07 13.76
CA PRO A 827 11.87 -27.98 13.73
C PRO A 827 11.20 -28.24 15.09
N SER A 828 11.86 -29.03 15.95
CA SER A 828 11.47 -29.31 17.34
C SER A 828 11.41 -28.09 18.26
N GLU A 829 12.11 -27.01 17.90
CA GLU A 829 12.21 -25.77 18.66
C GLU A 829 11.46 -24.61 17.98
N SER A 830 10.68 -24.90 16.92
CA SER A 830 9.82 -23.91 16.26
C SER A 830 8.86 -23.27 17.27
N ALA A 831 8.82 -21.94 17.30
CA ALA A 831 7.91 -21.22 18.18
C ALA A 831 6.44 -21.44 17.80
N TYR A 832 6.15 -21.69 16.52
CA TYR A 832 4.80 -22.05 16.05
C TYR A 832 4.26 -23.31 16.75
N LEU A 833 5.13 -24.30 16.97
CA LEU A 833 4.78 -25.56 17.60
C LEU A 833 4.79 -25.46 19.13
N THR A 834 5.80 -24.80 19.69
CA THR A 834 6.13 -24.88 21.12
C THR A 834 5.58 -23.74 21.97
N ASN A 835 5.28 -22.59 21.37
CA ASN A 835 4.84 -21.39 22.11
C ASN A 835 3.33 -21.13 21.92
N PRO A 836 2.49 -21.22 22.97
CA PRO A 836 1.06 -20.91 22.87
C PRO A 836 0.78 -19.43 22.53
N LEU A 837 1.72 -18.54 22.83
CA LEU A 837 1.65 -17.10 22.53
C LEU A 837 2.31 -16.72 21.20
N TRP A 838 2.69 -17.71 20.38
CA TRP A 838 3.28 -17.45 19.07
C TRP A 838 2.42 -16.53 18.21
N SER A 839 3.09 -15.64 17.49
CA SER A 839 2.50 -14.70 16.57
C SER A 839 3.44 -14.47 15.39
N PRO A 840 2.92 -14.44 14.14
CA PRO A 840 3.73 -14.14 12.95
C PRO A 840 4.09 -12.65 12.83
N TYR A 841 3.50 -11.80 13.69
CA TYR A 841 3.69 -10.36 13.63
C TYR A 841 4.90 -9.93 14.46
N VAL A 842 5.76 -9.11 13.83
CA VAL A 842 7.00 -8.62 14.43
C VAL A 842 6.99 -7.10 14.55
N THR A 843 7.80 -6.59 15.46
CA THR A 843 8.08 -5.17 15.59
C THR A 843 9.29 -4.77 14.74
N TRP A 844 9.49 -3.47 14.51
CA TRP A 844 10.69 -2.99 13.80
C TRP A 844 12.00 -3.36 14.52
N ARG A 845 11.97 -3.59 15.84
CA ARG A 845 13.15 -3.98 16.63
C ARG A 845 13.59 -5.40 16.34
N ASP A 846 12.62 -6.28 16.10
CA ASP A 846 12.89 -7.66 15.70
C ASP A 846 13.53 -7.68 14.31
N MET A 847 13.07 -6.79 13.42
CA MET A 847 13.66 -6.59 12.08
C MET A 847 15.08 -6.03 12.10
N LEU A 848 15.50 -5.28 13.12
CA LEU A 848 16.89 -4.79 13.21
C LEU A 848 17.91 -5.91 13.43
N ARG A 849 17.48 -7.06 13.96
CA ARG A 849 18.38 -8.20 14.23
C ARG A 849 18.71 -9.00 12.97
N THR A 850 18.00 -8.76 11.86
CA THR A 850 18.17 -9.50 10.61
C THR A 850 18.84 -8.62 9.55
N SER A 851 19.85 -9.15 8.88
CA SER A 851 20.45 -8.51 7.70
C SER A 851 19.72 -8.97 6.46
N PHE A 852 18.98 -8.07 5.81
CA PHE A 852 18.17 -8.35 4.63
C PHE A 852 18.51 -7.48 3.42
N TRP A 853 19.48 -6.57 3.53
CA TRP A 853 19.96 -5.79 2.39
C TRP A 853 21.11 -6.48 1.71
N ASN A 854 20.98 -6.58 0.39
CA ASN A 854 22.07 -6.93 -0.48
C ASN A 854 22.63 -5.65 -1.12
N GLN A 855 23.96 -5.47 -1.03
CA GLN A 855 24.66 -4.33 -1.60
C GLN A 855 25.45 -4.77 -2.84
N PRO A 856 25.53 -3.92 -3.88
CA PRO A 856 26.39 -4.20 -5.02
C PRO A 856 27.86 -4.35 -4.59
N THR A 857 28.57 -5.30 -5.19
CA THR A 857 29.99 -5.57 -4.92
C THR A 857 30.85 -5.22 -6.14
N PRO A 858 32.17 -5.04 -5.98
CA PRO A 858 33.06 -4.84 -7.13
C PRO A 858 32.97 -5.97 -8.17
N GLU A 859 32.75 -7.21 -7.71
CA GLU A 859 32.54 -8.37 -8.58
C GLU A 859 31.21 -8.26 -9.36
N SER A 860 30.11 -7.85 -8.71
CA SER A 860 28.84 -7.67 -9.40
C SER A 860 28.91 -6.53 -10.43
N PHE A 861 29.66 -5.46 -10.14
CA PHE A 861 29.94 -4.39 -11.09
C PHE A 861 30.78 -4.85 -12.29
N ALA A 862 31.77 -5.73 -12.09
CA ALA A 862 32.55 -6.28 -13.20
C ALA A 862 31.68 -7.12 -14.15
N VAL A 863 30.76 -7.92 -13.61
CA VAL A 863 29.78 -8.67 -14.42
C VAL A 863 28.82 -7.71 -15.12
N ALA A 864 28.31 -6.68 -14.44
CA ALA A 864 27.43 -5.68 -15.04
C ALA A 864 28.11 -4.90 -16.17
N GLU A 865 29.39 -4.54 -16.01
CA GLU A 865 30.19 -3.92 -17.07
C GLU A 865 30.27 -4.84 -18.30
N HIS A 866 30.47 -6.14 -18.11
CA HIS A 866 30.48 -7.10 -19.20
C HIS A 866 29.14 -7.11 -19.97
N VAL A 867 28.01 -7.10 -19.25
CA VAL A 867 26.67 -7.04 -19.86
C VAL A 867 26.46 -5.74 -20.64
N VAL A 868 26.84 -4.59 -20.08
CA VAL A 868 26.73 -3.27 -20.75
C VAL A 868 27.56 -3.23 -22.02
N ARG A 869 28.81 -3.74 -21.99
CA ARG A 869 29.69 -3.76 -23.16
C ARG A 869 29.22 -4.72 -24.25
N ARG A 870 28.55 -5.83 -23.89
CA ARG A 870 28.04 -6.81 -24.84
C ARG A 870 26.68 -6.44 -25.45
N LEU A 871 25.79 -5.81 -24.68
CA LEU A 871 24.41 -5.57 -25.10
C LEU A 871 24.13 -4.07 -25.33
N LEU A 872 24.38 -3.20 -24.34
CA LEU A 872 23.93 -1.80 -24.39
C LEU A 872 24.77 -0.95 -25.35
N LEU A 873 26.10 -0.96 -25.22
CA LEU A 873 26.97 -0.10 -26.05
C LEU A 873 26.83 -0.40 -27.56
N PRO A 874 26.79 -1.67 -28.01
CA PRO A 874 26.53 -1.98 -29.42
C PRO A 874 25.17 -1.51 -29.90
N THR A 875 24.14 -1.59 -29.03
CA THR A 875 22.79 -1.12 -29.37
C THR A 875 22.76 0.41 -29.52
N LEU A 876 23.39 1.16 -28.61
CA LEU A 876 23.50 2.62 -28.69
C LEU A 876 24.30 3.08 -29.92
N ALA A 877 25.34 2.35 -30.29
CA ALA A 877 26.10 2.61 -31.52
C ALA A 877 25.20 2.46 -32.76
N LYS A 878 24.41 1.38 -32.86
CA LYS A 878 23.44 1.19 -33.94
C LYS A 878 22.33 2.26 -33.96
N VAL A 879 21.88 2.76 -32.80
CA VAL A 879 20.92 3.88 -32.74
C VAL A 879 21.56 5.14 -33.34
N SER A 880 22.84 5.37 -33.03
CA SER A 880 23.59 6.51 -33.56
C SER A 880 23.76 6.40 -35.08
N GLU A 881 24.10 5.22 -35.60
CA GLU A 881 24.17 4.95 -37.04
C GLU A 881 22.82 5.22 -37.74
N ALA A 882 21.71 4.72 -37.18
CA ALA A 882 20.37 4.97 -37.72
C ALA A 882 20.02 6.47 -37.68
N THR A 883 20.45 7.17 -36.64
CA THR A 883 20.26 8.63 -36.50
C THR A 883 21.02 9.38 -37.60
N GLU A 884 22.26 8.99 -37.90
CA GLU A 884 23.04 9.61 -38.97
C GLU A 884 22.45 9.32 -40.36
N GLU A 885 21.94 8.10 -40.61
CA GLU A 885 21.25 7.77 -41.86
C GLU A 885 20.01 8.66 -42.07
N LEU A 886 19.21 8.86 -41.01
CA LEU A 886 18.03 9.74 -41.06
C LEU A 886 18.37 11.23 -41.23
N LYS A 887 19.53 11.68 -40.72
CA LYS A 887 19.97 13.08 -40.89
C LYS A 887 20.20 13.47 -42.35
N PHE A 888 20.61 12.54 -43.21
CA PHE A 888 20.78 12.83 -44.64
C PHE A 888 19.48 13.33 -45.30
N TYR A 889 18.33 12.82 -44.87
CA TYR A 889 17.02 13.24 -45.38
C TYR A 889 16.63 14.67 -44.97
N ILE A 890 17.25 15.22 -43.92
CA ILE A 890 17.03 16.62 -43.53
C ILE A 890 17.64 17.55 -44.59
N GLY A 891 18.88 17.27 -45.02
CA GLY A 891 19.65 18.10 -45.95
C GLY A 891 19.41 17.86 -47.45
N ASP A 892 18.69 16.81 -47.83
CA ASP A 892 18.39 16.51 -49.24
C ASP A 892 17.40 17.54 -49.84
N GLU A 893 17.76 18.17 -50.97
CA GLU A 893 16.89 19.08 -51.73
C GLU A 893 15.90 18.33 -52.64
N GLY A 894 16.01 16.99 -52.73
CA GLY A 894 15.05 16.13 -53.44
C GLY A 894 13.63 16.25 -52.89
N GLY A 895 12.65 16.34 -53.79
CA GLY A 895 11.24 16.62 -53.46
C GLY A 895 10.57 15.64 -52.50
N VAL A 896 9.45 16.08 -51.91
CA VAL A 896 8.59 15.45 -50.87
C VAL A 896 8.11 14.02 -51.21
N GLU A 897 8.44 13.48 -52.38
CA GLU A 897 7.97 12.18 -52.88
C GLU A 897 8.64 10.95 -52.24
N LYS A 898 9.77 11.10 -51.53
CA LYS A 898 10.44 9.98 -50.83
C LYS A 898 10.40 10.15 -49.31
N LEU A 899 9.57 9.33 -48.65
CA LEU A 899 9.56 9.17 -47.20
C LEU A 899 10.94 8.68 -46.69
N PRO A 900 11.40 9.11 -45.49
CA PRO A 900 12.66 8.65 -44.94
C PRO A 900 12.65 7.14 -44.70
N GLN A 901 13.79 6.48 -44.92
CA GLN A 901 13.96 5.03 -44.79
C GLN A 901 15.33 4.72 -44.17
N LEU A 902 15.52 3.48 -43.71
CA LEU A 902 16.74 2.99 -43.06
C LEU A 902 17.36 1.76 -43.75
N PRO A 903 17.53 1.73 -45.09
CA PRO A 903 18.01 0.54 -45.78
C PRO A 903 19.46 0.17 -45.45
N GLN A 904 20.33 1.14 -45.12
CA GLN A 904 21.75 0.87 -44.88
C GLN A 904 22.00 0.31 -43.48
N THR A 905 21.35 0.86 -42.47
CA THR A 905 21.55 0.44 -41.07
C THR A 905 20.73 -0.79 -40.68
N SER A 906 19.52 -0.95 -41.23
CA SER A 906 18.70 -2.13 -40.96
C SER A 906 19.01 -3.33 -41.87
N SER A 907 19.55 -3.08 -43.07
CA SER A 907 19.68 -4.05 -44.17
C SER A 907 18.35 -4.74 -44.58
N GLN A 908 17.19 -4.17 -44.19
CA GLN A 908 15.86 -4.73 -44.49
C GLN A 908 15.28 -4.14 -45.79
N SER A 909 14.58 -4.99 -46.55
CA SER A 909 14.04 -4.63 -47.87
C SER A 909 12.71 -3.85 -47.83
N SER A 910 11.92 -3.98 -46.76
CA SER A 910 10.63 -3.28 -46.64
C SER A 910 10.63 -2.21 -45.55
N THR A 911 9.87 -1.14 -45.77
CA THR A 911 9.71 -0.04 -44.81
C THR A 911 9.06 -0.48 -43.50
N SER A 912 8.17 -1.47 -43.52
CA SER A 912 7.57 -2.04 -42.32
C SER A 912 8.60 -2.78 -41.45
N LEU A 913 9.52 -3.52 -42.07
CA LEU A 913 10.59 -4.23 -41.35
C LEU A 913 11.66 -3.26 -40.84
N GLN A 914 11.98 -2.22 -41.61
CA GLN A 914 12.86 -1.12 -41.17
C GLN A 914 12.30 -0.39 -39.94
N ARG A 915 10.99 -0.11 -39.94
CA ARG A 915 10.28 0.45 -38.77
C ARG A 915 10.39 -0.48 -37.56
N GLN A 916 10.12 -1.77 -37.75
CA GLN A 916 10.17 -2.74 -36.65
C GLN A 916 11.59 -2.88 -36.08
N PHE A 917 12.61 -2.89 -36.93
CA PHE A 917 14.02 -2.85 -36.53
C PHE A 917 14.32 -1.70 -35.57
N LEU A 918 13.93 -0.46 -35.92
CA LEU A 918 14.19 0.71 -35.10
C LEU A 918 13.46 0.63 -33.75
N VAL A 919 12.22 0.14 -33.75
CA VAL A 919 11.41 -0.05 -32.53
C VAL A 919 12.04 -1.08 -31.59
N ASP A 920 12.51 -2.19 -32.13
CA ASP A 920 13.13 -3.26 -31.35
C ASP A 920 14.48 -2.80 -30.77
N LEU A 921 15.25 -2.05 -31.54
CA LEU A 921 16.50 -1.42 -31.11
C LEU A 921 16.27 -0.48 -29.91
N VAL A 922 15.30 0.44 -30.02
CA VAL A 922 14.95 1.36 -28.93
C VAL A 922 14.36 0.62 -27.72
N THR A 923 13.59 -0.44 -27.95
CA THR A 923 13.06 -1.29 -26.88
C THR A 923 14.18 -1.89 -26.04
N TRP A 924 15.24 -2.41 -26.68
CA TRP A 924 16.44 -2.89 -25.97
C TRP A 924 17.11 -1.80 -25.14
N VAL A 925 17.30 -0.60 -25.71
CA VAL A 925 17.88 0.55 -24.99
C VAL A 925 17.02 0.91 -23.77
N HIS A 926 15.70 1.01 -23.94
CA HIS A 926 14.77 1.38 -22.87
C HIS A 926 14.77 0.36 -21.73
N MET A 927 14.59 -0.93 -22.02
CA MET A 927 14.48 -1.97 -21.00
C MET A 927 15.79 -2.12 -20.19
N ILE A 928 16.94 -2.04 -20.87
CA ILE A 928 18.25 -2.06 -20.21
C ILE A 928 18.47 -0.79 -19.36
N SER A 929 18.19 0.39 -19.94
CA SER A 929 18.40 1.67 -19.25
C SER A 929 17.49 1.79 -18.02
N ALA A 930 16.26 1.30 -18.11
CA ALA A 930 15.33 1.23 -16.98
C ALA A 930 15.82 0.30 -15.87
N GLY A 931 16.45 -0.85 -16.20
CA GLY A 931 17.10 -1.71 -15.21
C GLY A 931 18.26 -1.04 -14.47
N LEU A 932 18.96 -0.14 -15.16
CA LEU A 932 20.13 0.59 -14.66
C LEU A 932 19.79 1.91 -13.93
N CYS A 933 18.59 2.47 -14.12
CA CYS A 933 18.27 3.87 -13.75
C CYS A 933 18.49 4.22 -12.26
N GLU A 934 18.23 3.30 -11.34
CA GLU A 934 18.37 3.52 -9.88
C GLU A 934 19.84 3.53 -9.42
N ALA A 935 20.74 2.92 -10.19
CA ALA A 935 22.15 2.75 -9.81
C ALA A 935 23.12 3.49 -10.72
N LEU A 936 22.69 3.97 -11.88
CA LEU A 936 23.56 4.75 -12.77
C LEU A 936 24.01 6.03 -12.10
N LYS A 937 25.29 6.34 -12.25
CA LYS A 937 25.84 7.63 -11.84
C LYS A 937 25.04 8.79 -12.42
N PRO A 938 24.65 9.78 -11.59
CA PRO A 938 23.84 10.89 -12.05
C PRO A 938 24.62 11.78 -13.01
N ARG A 939 23.88 12.33 -13.96
CA ARG A 939 24.36 13.34 -14.90
C ARG A 939 24.70 14.62 -14.13
N LYS A 940 25.89 15.19 -14.37
CA LYS A 940 26.26 16.51 -13.86
C LYS A 940 25.82 17.57 -14.85
N VAL A 941 24.89 18.41 -14.45
CA VAL A 941 24.28 19.42 -15.31
C VAL A 941 24.99 20.74 -15.06
N THR A 942 25.75 21.22 -16.04
CA THR A 942 26.47 22.49 -15.95
C THR A 942 25.48 23.65 -16.12
N GLN A 943 25.48 24.57 -15.16
CA GLN A 943 24.71 25.80 -15.24
C GLN A 943 25.20 26.65 -16.42
N ALA A 944 24.28 27.16 -17.24
CA ALA A 944 24.60 28.14 -18.26
C ALA A 944 25.03 29.48 -17.64
N ASP A 945 25.74 30.31 -18.42
CA ASP A 945 26.21 31.62 -17.94
C ASP A 945 25.05 32.51 -17.45
N VAL A 946 25.33 33.38 -16.46
CA VAL A 946 24.33 34.28 -15.84
C VAL A 946 23.54 35.11 -16.86
N LYS A 947 24.17 35.47 -17.99
CA LYS A 947 23.51 36.18 -19.09
C LYS A 947 22.41 35.34 -19.74
N PHE A 948 22.69 34.06 -19.99
CA PHE A 948 21.73 33.13 -20.56
C PHE A 948 20.59 32.84 -19.57
N VAL A 949 20.92 32.64 -18.29
CA VAL A 949 19.91 32.43 -17.24
C VAL A 949 18.91 33.60 -17.17
N ARG A 950 19.39 34.84 -17.26
CA ARG A 950 18.53 36.04 -17.28
C ARG A 950 17.73 36.23 -18.58
N GLN A 951 18.16 35.61 -19.68
CA GLN A 951 17.39 35.62 -20.92
C GLN A 951 16.21 34.66 -20.86
N VAL A 952 16.37 33.55 -20.15
CA VAL A 952 15.40 32.44 -20.15
C VAL A 952 14.43 32.51 -18.97
N CYS A 953 14.87 33.00 -17.80
CA CYS A 953 14.04 33.09 -16.59
C CYS A 953 13.43 34.49 -16.43
N THR A 954 12.19 34.57 -15.97
CA THR A 954 11.55 35.86 -15.64
C THR A 954 12.17 36.50 -14.38
N GLU A 955 12.12 37.82 -14.25
CA GLU A 955 12.58 38.50 -13.02
C GLU A 955 11.82 38.03 -11.76
N LEU A 956 10.54 37.68 -11.94
CA LEU A 956 9.68 37.13 -10.89
C LEU A 956 10.16 35.75 -10.41
N GLU A 957 10.57 34.88 -11.34
CA GLU A 957 11.13 33.56 -11.01
C GLU A 957 12.50 33.68 -10.35
N LEU A 958 13.37 34.55 -10.86
CA LEU A 958 14.68 34.82 -10.24
C LEU A 958 14.50 35.36 -8.81
N GLY A 959 13.56 36.28 -8.61
CA GLY A 959 13.21 36.79 -7.29
C GLY A 959 12.67 35.70 -6.36
N ARG A 960 11.78 34.83 -6.84
CA ARG A 960 11.28 33.67 -6.07
C ARG A 960 12.42 32.72 -5.69
N ALA A 961 13.31 32.41 -6.64
CA ALA A 961 14.47 31.55 -6.40
C ALA A 961 15.41 32.14 -5.35
N GLU A 962 15.78 33.43 -5.46
CA GLU A 962 16.60 34.11 -4.48
C GLU A 962 15.98 34.07 -3.07
N VAL A 963 14.66 34.23 -2.96
CA VAL A 963 13.95 34.15 -1.68
C VAL A 963 13.97 32.72 -1.10
N VAL A 964 13.92 31.67 -1.92
CA VAL A 964 13.91 30.27 -1.44
C VAL A 964 15.32 29.71 -1.17
N THR A 965 16.35 30.19 -1.88
CA THR A 965 17.73 29.66 -1.81
C THR A 965 18.35 29.70 -0.41
N VAL A 966 18.71 28.57 0.17
CA VAL A 966 19.30 28.51 1.51
C VAL A 966 20.76 28.99 1.47
N PRO A 967 21.27 29.76 2.47
CA PRO A 967 22.65 30.25 2.45
C PRO A 967 23.63 29.06 2.54
N LYS A 968 24.80 29.16 1.88
CA LYS A 968 25.84 28.12 1.84
C LYS A 968 26.26 27.54 3.21
N HIS A 969 25.97 28.23 4.31
CA HIS A 969 26.33 27.80 5.67
C HIS A 969 25.26 26.94 6.38
N ALA A 970 24.16 26.54 5.71
CA ALA A 970 23.11 25.71 6.30
C ALA A 970 23.36 24.19 6.20
N GLY A 971 24.59 23.76 5.88
CA GLY A 971 25.03 22.36 6.05
C GLY A 971 24.47 21.33 5.07
N GLY A 972 23.75 21.74 4.02
CA GLY A 972 23.21 20.83 3.01
C GLY A 972 24.30 20.11 2.20
N ASP A 973 25.38 20.84 1.84
CA ASP A 973 26.46 20.34 0.97
C ASP A 973 27.26 19.18 1.58
N ASP A 974 27.41 19.14 2.90
CA ASP A 974 28.31 18.20 3.58
C ASP A 974 27.70 16.81 3.84
N VAL A 975 26.38 16.63 3.70
CA VAL A 975 25.71 15.39 4.08
C VAL A 975 25.35 14.52 2.88
N ASN A 976 26.14 13.50 2.59
CA ASN A 976 25.87 12.51 1.53
C ASN A 976 25.55 11.12 2.10
N LEU A 977 24.67 10.37 1.44
CA LEU A 977 24.37 8.98 1.81
C LEU A 977 25.42 7.99 1.24
N ASP A 978 26.29 8.45 0.33
CA ASP A 978 27.36 7.70 -0.34
C ASP A 978 26.88 6.44 -1.06
N PHE A 979 25.94 6.61 -1.98
CA PHE A 979 25.50 5.54 -2.87
C PHE A 979 26.65 5.09 -3.80
N PRO A 980 26.90 3.77 -3.93
CA PRO A 980 27.85 3.22 -4.89
C PRO A 980 27.25 3.27 -6.31
N TRP A 981 27.41 4.42 -6.97
CA TRP A 981 26.92 4.61 -8.33
C TRP A 981 27.71 3.76 -9.34
N PHE A 982 27.01 3.03 -10.20
CA PHE A 982 27.57 2.28 -11.32
C PHE A 982 27.79 3.18 -12.55
N ASP A 983 28.92 3.01 -13.23
CA ASP A 983 29.28 3.75 -14.45
C ASP A 983 30.24 2.93 -15.31
N VAL A 984 30.15 3.10 -16.64
CA VAL A 984 31.08 2.49 -17.59
C VAL A 984 31.58 3.61 -18.52
N PRO A 985 32.88 3.94 -18.53
CA PRO A 985 33.41 4.99 -19.39
C PRO A 985 33.28 4.57 -20.86
N VAL A 986 32.60 5.40 -21.65
CA VAL A 986 32.30 5.13 -23.07
C VAL A 986 33.43 5.61 -23.99
N ASP A 987 34.06 6.73 -23.67
CA ASP A 987 35.11 7.35 -24.47
C ASP A 987 36.37 7.68 -23.65
N ALA A 988 37.44 8.11 -24.32
CA ALA A 988 38.70 8.52 -23.68
C ALA A 988 38.55 9.76 -22.78
N ASN A 989 37.49 10.56 -22.98
CA ASN A 989 37.17 11.73 -22.15
C ASN A 989 36.44 11.35 -20.85
N GLY A 990 36.03 10.08 -20.71
CA GLY A 990 35.34 9.57 -19.53
C GLY A 990 33.89 10.03 -19.43
N THR A 991 33.17 10.20 -20.54
CA THR A 991 31.73 10.50 -20.51
C THR A 991 30.99 9.42 -19.75
N CYS A 992 30.20 9.84 -18.75
CA CYS A 992 29.35 8.93 -17.96
C CYS A 992 28.31 8.27 -18.85
N LEU A 993 28.01 7.00 -18.59
CA LEU A 993 27.05 6.20 -19.37
C LEU A 993 25.66 6.86 -19.45
N ARG A 994 25.19 7.50 -18.37
CA ARG A 994 23.90 8.21 -18.35
C ARG A 994 23.87 9.41 -19.31
N GLU A 995 24.98 10.15 -19.42
CA GLU A 995 25.13 11.24 -20.41
C GLU A 995 25.08 10.68 -21.83
N HIS A 996 25.77 9.56 -22.07
CA HIS A 996 25.79 8.94 -23.40
C HIS A 996 24.39 8.48 -23.85
N ILE A 997 23.63 7.84 -22.96
CA ILE A 997 22.23 7.45 -23.22
C ILE A 997 21.38 8.68 -23.56
N PHE A 998 21.50 9.76 -22.78
CA PHE A 998 20.79 11.02 -23.03
C PHE A 998 21.14 11.62 -24.41
N ARG A 999 22.43 11.71 -24.75
CA ARG A 999 22.88 12.31 -26.01
C ARG A 999 22.41 11.53 -27.24
N VAL A 1000 22.51 10.20 -27.20
CA VAL A 1000 22.04 9.34 -28.29
C VAL A 1000 20.52 9.45 -28.48
N GLY A 1001 19.76 9.38 -27.38
CA GLY A 1001 18.29 9.50 -27.44
C GLY A 1001 17.80 10.88 -27.86
N LEU A 1002 18.41 11.97 -27.33
CA LEU A 1002 18.08 13.34 -27.73
C LEU A 1002 18.39 13.59 -29.21
N GLY A 1003 19.52 13.06 -29.70
CA GLY A 1003 19.88 13.17 -31.12
C GLY A 1003 18.84 12.53 -32.04
N LEU A 1004 18.31 11.37 -31.67
CA LEU A 1004 17.23 10.72 -32.44
C LEU A 1004 15.92 11.52 -32.40
N LEU A 1005 15.52 12.04 -31.23
CA LEU A 1005 14.32 12.87 -31.09
C LEU A 1005 14.43 14.18 -31.90
N ASP A 1006 15.60 14.84 -31.90
CA ASP A 1006 15.85 16.06 -32.68
C ASP A 1006 15.69 15.81 -34.18
N VAL A 1007 16.20 14.67 -34.68
CA VAL A 1007 16.01 14.26 -36.07
C VAL A 1007 14.53 14.01 -36.37
N PHE A 1008 13.78 13.36 -35.48
CA PHE A 1008 12.34 13.19 -35.65
C PHE A 1008 11.60 14.54 -35.72
N GLY A 1009 11.92 15.49 -34.84
CA GLY A 1009 11.32 16.84 -34.85
C GLY A 1009 11.56 17.59 -36.17
N LYS A 1010 12.80 17.54 -36.68
CA LYS A 1010 13.19 18.16 -37.96
C LYS A 1010 12.54 17.47 -39.16
N LEU A 1011 12.45 16.15 -39.16
CA LEU A 1011 11.76 15.40 -40.22
C LEU A 1011 10.26 15.71 -40.23
N CYS A 1012 9.59 15.77 -39.07
CA CYS A 1012 8.20 16.22 -38.99
C CYS A 1012 8.03 17.63 -39.57
N SER A 1013 8.91 18.56 -39.20
CA SER A 1013 8.85 19.94 -39.71
C SER A 1013 9.00 20.03 -41.23
N LYS A 1014 9.80 19.13 -41.83
CA LYS A 1014 10.00 19.08 -43.28
C LYS A 1014 8.83 18.42 -44.03
N TYR A 1015 8.34 17.28 -43.53
CA TYR A 1015 7.41 16.43 -44.28
C TYR A 1015 5.95 16.54 -43.82
N ASP A 1016 5.68 16.55 -42.51
CA ASP A 1016 4.29 16.55 -41.99
C ASP A 1016 3.59 17.90 -42.19
N ILE A 1017 4.33 19.02 -42.12
CA ILE A 1017 3.82 20.37 -42.37
C ILE A 1017 3.36 20.54 -43.83
N LEU A 1018 4.09 19.99 -44.80
CA LEU A 1018 3.77 20.11 -46.24
C LEU A 1018 2.57 19.24 -46.65
N VAL A 1019 2.28 18.16 -45.91
CA VAL A 1019 1.14 17.26 -46.17
C VAL A 1019 -0.20 17.93 -45.79
N ALA A 1020 -0.20 18.85 -44.81
CA ALA A 1020 -1.40 19.56 -44.36
C ALA A 1020 -1.98 20.54 -45.42
N ASP A 1021 -1.16 21.05 -46.34
CA ASP A 1021 -1.58 22.01 -47.37
C ASP A 1021 -2.13 21.36 -48.66
N SER A 1022 -2.06 20.03 -48.80
CA SER A 1022 -2.54 19.31 -49.98
C SER A 1022 -3.97 18.78 -49.77
N SER A 1023 -4.93 19.27 -50.55
CA SER A 1023 -6.37 18.95 -50.41
C SER A 1023 -6.76 17.52 -50.83
N THR A 1024 -5.81 16.59 -50.95
CA THR A 1024 -6.04 15.23 -51.45
C THR A 1024 -5.18 14.24 -50.68
N GLN A 1025 -5.60 13.87 -49.46
CA GLN A 1025 -5.59 12.48 -48.97
C GLN A 1025 -6.19 12.40 -47.56
N SER A 1026 -7.31 11.71 -47.47
CA SER A 1026 -7.90 11.26 -46.22
C SER A 1026 -7.19 9.99 -45.75
N ASN A 1027 -6.17 10.13 -44.90
CA ASN A 1027 -5.80 9.24 -43.79
C ASN A 1027 -4.46 9.71 -43.22
N GLY A 1028 -4.42 10.03 -41.92
CA GLY A 1028 -3.28 10.64 -41.23
C GLY A 1028 -1.99 9.82 -41.20
N GLU A 1029 -1.22 9.86 -42.29
CA GLU A 1029 0.15 9.35 -42.32
C GLU A 1029 1.13 10.45 -41.89
N SER A 1030 1.63 10.35 -40.66
CA SER A 1030 2.78 11.12 -40.18
C SER A 1030 4.08 10.39 -40.54
N VAL A 1031 5.16 11.13 -40.81
CA VAL A 1031 6.52 10.58 -40.99
C VAL A 1031 6.98 9.78 -39.77
N ILE A 1032 6.57 10.16 -38.55
CA ILE A 1032 6.85 9.34 -37.36
C ILE A 1032 6.11 8.02 -37.45
N SER A 1033 4.84 8.03 -37.87
CA SER A 1033 4.08 6.79 -38.07
C SER A 1033 4.67 5.92 -39.18
N SER A 1034 5.42 6.50 -40.12
CA SER A 1034 6.07 5.76 -41.20
C SER A 1034 7.39 5.10 -40.76
N LEU A 1035 8.13 5.74 -39.86
CA LEU A 1035 9.44 5.30 -39.36
C LEU A 1035 9.39 4.55 -38.03
N PHE A 1036 8.36 4.78 -37.21
CA PHE A 1036 8.34 4.38 -35.80
C PHE A 1036 6.94 4.03 -35.30
N THR A 1037 6.85 3.26 -34.22
CA THR A 1037 5.57 2.92 -33.59
C THR A 1037 5.30 3.84 -32.40
N GLN A 1038 4.01 3.96 -32.03
CA GLN A 1038 3.59 4.73 -30.86
C GLN A 1038 4.29 4.25 -29.57
N GLN A 1039 4.28 2.94 -29.33
CA GLN A 1039 4.93 2.35 -28.15
C GLN A 1039 6.46 2.56 -28.16
N GLY A 1040 7.09 2.50 -29.34
CA GLY A 1040 8.51 2.80 -29.46
C GLY A 1040 8.84 4.24 -29.08
N LEU A 1041 7.96 5.19 -29.44
CA LEU A 1041 8.10 6.61 -29.12
C LEU A 1041 8.04 6.85 -27.62
N ASP A 1042 7.09 6.20 -26.92
CA ASP A 1042 6.98 6.24 -25.47
C ASP A 1042 8.26 5.69 -24.79
N HIS A 1043 8.75 4.53 -25.25
CA HIS A 1043 10.02 3.97 -24.74
C HIS A 1043 11.21 4.93 -24.93
N LEU A 1044 11.27 5.63 -26.08
CA LEU A 1044 12.33 6.59 -26.36
C LEU A 1044 12.24 7.82 -25.44
N THR A 1045 11.05 8.43 -25.32
CA THR A 1045 10.83 9.61 -24.49
C THR A 1045 11.10 9.32 -23.02
N ASP A 1046 10.61 8.19 -22.51
CA ASP A 1046 10.84 7.76 -21.13
C ASP A 1046 12.33 7.61 -20.83
N THR A 1047 13.08 7.01 -21.76
CA THR A 1047 14.53 6.81 -21.60
C THR A 1047 15.27 8.15 -21.59
N VAL A 1048 14.91 9.06 -22.51
CA VAL A 1048 15.52 10.39 -22.61
C VAL A 1048 15.20 11.21 -21.37
N PHE A 1049 13.94 11.23 -20.92
CA PHE A 1049 13.52 11.96 -19.72
C PHE A 1049 14.16 11.40 -18.46
N ALA A 1050 14.17 10.08 -18.27
CA ALA A 1050 14.83 9.47 -17.12
C ALA A 1050 16.32 9.85 -17.03
N ALA A 1051 17.04 9.80 -18.16
CA ALA A 1051 18.45 10.19 -18.22
C ALA A 1051 18.66 11.71 -18.04
N CYS A 1052 17.77 12.52 -18.61
CA CYS A 1052 17.82 13.98 -18.60
C CYS A 1052 17.60 14.58 -17.20
N PHE A 1053 16.55 14.13 -16.51
CA PHE A 1053 16.10 14.65 -15.22
C PHE A 1053 16.73 13.92 -14.02
N ASN A 1054 17.64 12.98 -14.27
CA ASN A 1054 18.14 12.06 -13.26
C ASN A 1054 17.00 11.34 -12.49
N ILE A 1055 15.96 10.89 -13.20
CA ILE A 1055 14.80 10.24 -12.57
C ILE A 1055 15.00 8.71 -12.54
N SER A 1056 14.60 8.08 -11.43
CA SER A 1056 14.37 6.63 -11.43
C SER A 1056 13.02 6.33 -12.08
N SER A 1057 12.94 5.36 -13.00
CA SER A 1057 11.70 5.04 -13.74
C SER A 1057 10.51 4.58 -12.86
N CYS A 1058 10.71 4.44 -11.54
CA CYS A 1058 9.70 4.07 -10.56
C CYS A 1058 8.83 5.26 -10.07
N GLU A 1059 9.07 6.47 -10.57
CA GLU A 1059 8.47 7.73 -10.10
C GLU A 1059 7.23 8.23 -10.88
N SER A 1060 6.51 7.37 -11.63
CA SER A 1060 5.26 7.81 -12.27
C SER A 1060 4.19 8.17 -11.22
N SER A 1061 4.09 9.48 -10.99
CA SER A 1061 3.15 10.24 -10.15
C SER A 1061 3.33 10.20 -8.60
N PRO A 1062 3.47 11.38 -7.94
CA PRO A 1062 3.32 11.51 -6.49
C PRO A 1062 1.86 11.30 -6.01
N SER A 1063 0.87 11.23 -6.91
CA SER A 1063 -0.54 11.04 -6.56
C SER A 1063 -0.93 9.57 -6.35
N HIS A 1064 -0.12 8.60 -6.80
CA HIS A 1064 -0.31 7.16 -6.50
C HIS A 1064 0.32 6.72 -5.17
N VAL A 1065 0.81 7.67 -4.35
CA VAL A 1065 1.54 7.45 -3.09
C VAL A 1065 0.73 6.70 -2.02
N LEU A 1066 -0.60 6.61 -2.14
CA LEU A 1066 -1.47 6.02 -1.12
C LEU A 1066 -1.80 4.54 -1.31
N LEU A 1067 -1.50 3.91 -2.46
CA LEU A 1067 -2.20 2.66 -2.87
C LEU A 1067 -1.37 1.40 -3.14
N ASN A 1068 -0.04 1.39 -3.03
CA ASN A 1068 0.74 0.16 -3.32
C ASN A 1068 1.31 -0.49 -2.05
N SER A 1069 0.42 -1.18 -1.33
CA SER A 1069 0.66 -2.10 -0.21
C SER A 1069 0.67 -3.58 -0.65
N ARG A 1070 0.97 -3.84 -1.93
CA ARG A 1070 0.93 -5.18 -2.54
C ARG A 1070 2.30 -5.86 -2.47
N LEU A 1071 2.32 -7.19 -2.33
CA LEU A 1071 3.52 -8.03 -2.47
C LEU A 1071 4.31 -7.71 -3.75
N CYS A 1072 3.61 -7.28 -4.79
CA CYS A 1072 4.19 -6.93 -6.08
C CYS A 1072 5.20 -5.79 -6.00
N PHE A 1073 5.14 -4.93 -4.96
CA PHE A 1073 6.11 -3.85 -4.81
C PHE A 1073 7.51 -4.39 -4.50
N ILE A 1074 7.66 -5.39 -3.61
CA ILE A 1074 8.97 -6.02 -3.34
C ILE A 1074 9.52 -6.67 -4.61
N LEU A 1075 8.66 -7.28 -5.41
CA LEU A 1075 9.11 -7.90 -6.67
C LEU A 1075 9.43 -6.88 -7.75
N LYS A 1076 8.59 -5.87 -7.98
CA LYS A 1076 8.91 -4.77 -8.90
C LYS A 1076 10.20 -4.06 -8.48
N ALA A 1077 10.42 -3.93 -7.17
CA ALA A 1077 11.65 -3.43 -6.59
C ALA A 1077 12.86 -4.33 -6.84
N ASN A 1078 12.75 -5.65 -6.63
CA ASN A 1078 13.87 -6.57 -6.82
C ASN A 1078 14.17 -6.89 -8.29
N LEU A 1079 13.16 -6.79 -9.17
CA LEU A 1079 13.26 -7.06 -10.61
C LEU A 1079 13.58 -5.78 -11.41
N GLY A 1080 13.37 -4.59 -10.84
CA GLY A 1080 13.38 -3.33 -11.56
C GLY A 1080 12.04 -2.99 -12.23
N VAL A 1081 11.89 -1.73 -12.64
CA VAL A 1081 10.63 -1.10 -13.06
C VAL A 1081 9.96 -1.79 -14.26
N ASN A 1082 10.76 -2.37 -15.16
CA ASN A 1082 10.33 -2.90 -16.45
C ASN A 1082 10.19 -4.43 -16.50
N SER A 1083 10.17 -5.09 -15.34
CA SER A 1083 10.04 -6.55 -15.24
C SER A 1083 8.80 -7.16 -15.91
N GLY A 1084 7.83 -6.32 -16.32
CA GLY A 1084 6.56 -6.76 -16.90
C GLY A 1084 5.65 -7.47 -15.90
N THR A 1085 6.01 -7.49 -14.60
CA THR A 1085 5.26 -8.17 -13.52
C THR A 1085 4.26 -7.22 -12.83
N SER A 1086 3.67 -6.26 -13.56
CA SER A 1086 2.49 -5.56 -13.06
C SER A 1086 1.35 -6.60 -13.01
N LEU A 1087 1.03 -7.08 -11.82
CA LEU A 1087 -0.18 -7.87 -11.55
C LEU A 1087 -1.36 -6.94 -11.78
N CYS A 1088 -1.75 -6.82 -13.06
CA CYS A 1088 -2.86 -6.04 -13.56
C CYS A 1088 -2.71 -4.53 -13.24
N ASP A 1089 -2.60 -3.65 -14.26
CA ASP A 1089 -2.74 -2.19 -14.09
C ASP A 1089 -4.10 -1.92 -13.44
N ALA A 1090 -4.06 -1.78 -12.12
CA ALA A 1090 -5.25 -1.79 -11.30
C ALA A 1090 -5.89 -0.42 -11.39
N THR A 1091 -6.91 -0.33 -12.24
CA THR A 1091 -8.07 0.51 -11.95
C THR A 1091 -8.45 0.35 -10.47
N ASN A 1092 -8.91 1.44 -9.85
CA ASN A 1092 -9.11 1.68 -8.40
C ASN A 1092 -9.99 0.68 -7.59
N GLU A 1093 -10.20 -0.56 -8.04
CA GLU A 1093 -11.02 -1.57 -7.36
C GLU A 1093 -10.20 -2.40 -6.36
N GLU A 1094 -9.79 -1.79 -5.24
CA GLU A 1094 -9.20 -2.50 -4.08
C GLU A 1094 -10.11 -3.59 -3.50
N LYS A 1095 -11.42 -3.51 -3.75
CA LYS A 1095 -12.44 -4.32 -3.06
C LYS A 1095 -12.52 -5.79 -3.48
N ASN A 1096 -11.92 -6.17 -4.62
CA ASN A 1096 -12.07 -7.51 -5.20
C ASN A 1096 -10.76 -8.33 -5.24
N ASN A 1097 -9.69 -7.86 -4.58
CA ASN A 1097 -8.45 -8.64 -4.51
C ASN A 1097 -8.59 -9.80 -3.51
N VAL A 1098 -8.23 -10.99 -3.96
CA VAL A 1098 -8.22 -12.22 -3.15
C VAL A 1098 -7.19 -12.18 -2.02
N LEU A 1099 -6.04 -11.55 -2.24
CA LEU A 1099 -5.05 -11.35 -1.18
C LEU A 1099 -5.32 -10.06 -0.41
N PRO A 1100 -5.22 -10.07 0.94
CA PRO A 1100 -5.23 -8.84 1.70
C PRO A 1100 -4.01 -7.98 1.34
N SER A 1101 -4.19 -6.66 1.39
CA SER A 1101 -3.03 -5.76 1.33
C SER A 1101 -2.15 -5.98 2.56
N LEU A 1102 -0.82 -6.05 2.35
CA LEU A 1102 0.15 -6.33 3.42
C LEU A 1102 0.09 -5.30 4.55
N VAL A 1103 -0.27 -4.06 4.21
CA VAL A 1103 -0.43 -2.96 5.17
C VAL A 1103 -1.62 -3.22 6.09
N TYR A 1104 -2.63 -3.98 5.67
CA TYR A 1104 -3.76 -4.39 6.52
C TYR A 1104 -3.49 -5.71 7.28
N CYS A 1105 -2.37 -6.39 7.03
CA CYS A 1105 -1.92 -7.56 7.78
C CYS A 1105 -1.17 -7.14 9.06
N ALA A 1106 -1.89 -6.48 9.96
CA ALA A 1106 -1.40 -6.08 11.28
C ALA A 1106 -1.98 -7.00 12.36
N GLY A 1107 -1.22 -7.26 13.41
CA GLY A 1107 -1.63 -8.11 14.51
C GLY A 1107 -0.85 -7.87 15.79
N THR A 1108 -1.16 -8.63 16.83
CA THR A 1108 -0.49 -8.47 18.13
C THR A 1108 0.90 -9.11 18.07
N PRO A 1109 2.00 -8.38 18.27
CA PRO A 1109 3.34 -8.95 18.15
C PRO A 1109 3.66 -9.86 19.34
N GLN A 1110 4.48 -10.89 19.11
CA GLN A 1110 4.87 -11.85 20.14
C GLN A 1110 5.56 -11.17 21.34
N ALA A 1111 6.42 -10.18 21.08
CA ALA A 1111 7.12 -9.41 22.11
C ALA A 1111 6.19 -8.74 23.14
N LEU A 1112 4.96 -8.38 22.74
CA LEU A 1112 3.96 -7.82 23.66
C LEU A 1112 3.39 -8.88 24.59
N LEU A 1113 3.06 -10.05 24.02
CA LEU A 1113 2.50 -11.16 24.78
C LEU A 1113 3.51 -11.68 25.80
N GLU A 1114 4.79 -11.75 25.43
CA GLU A 1114 5.90 -12.09 26.34
C GLU A 1114 6.13 -11.03 27.43
N ALA A 1115 5.90 -9.74 27.15
CA ALA A 1115 5.98 -8.70 28.17
C ALA A 1115 4.86 -8.86 29.22
N TYR A 1116 3.63 -9.13 28.78
CA TYR A 1116 2.54 -9.45 29.69
C TYR A 1116 2.80 -10.72 30.50
N GLU A 1117 3.47 -11.71 29.91
CA GLU A 1117 3.92 -12.90 30.61
C GLU A 1117 4.90 -12.60 31.74
N ARG A 1118 5.90 -11.75 31.50
CA ARG A 1118 6.88 -11.33 32.51
C ARG A 1118 6.26 -10.55 33.67
N GLY A 1119 4.99 -10.15 33.55
CA GLY A 1119 4.29 -9.35 34.56
C GLY A 1119 4.39 -7.85 34.33
N ASP A 1120 4.90 -7.42 33.18
CA ASP A 1120 5.06 -6.00 32.84
C ASP A 1120 3.67 -5.36 32.66
N ALA A 1121 3.44 -4.23 33.31
CA ALA A 1121 2.20 -3.48 33.19
C ALA A 1121 2.06 -2.89 31.79
N PRO A 1122 0.81 -2.74 31.29
CA PRO A 1122 0.51 -1.99 30.07
C PRO A 1122 1.15 -0.58 30.11
N SER A 1123 2.30 -0.40 29.48
CA SER A 1123 3.03 0.87 29.39
C SER A 1123 3.49 1.14 27.96
N THR A 1124 3.58 2.42 27.55
CA THR A 1124 4.09 2.78 26.22
C THR A 1124 5.52 2.27 26.01
N GLN A 1125 6.25 2.10 27.11
CA GLN A 1125 7.60 1.55 27.26
C GLN A 1125 7.75 0.06 26.92
N CYS A 1126 6.82 -0.76 27.36
CA CYS A 1126 6.79 -2.20 27.04
C CYS A 1126 5.93 -2.53 25.83
N GLY A 1127 5.45 -1.50 25.11
CA GLY A 1127 4.50 -1.63 24.01
C GLY A 1127 3.06 -1.92 24.47
N GLY A 1128 2.81 -2.26 25.74
CA GLY A 1128 1.48 -2.60 26.25
C GLY A 1128 0.57 -1.43 26.56
N GLY A 1129 1.10 -0.21 26.64
CA GLY A 1129 0.36 0.94 27.16
C GLY A 1129 -0.65 1.51 26.19
N SER A 1130 -0.83 0.89 25.05
CA SER A 1130 -1.55 1.51 23.99
C SER A 1130 -2.08 0.37 23.15
N CYS A 1131 -3.39 0.32 22.97
CA CYS A 1131 -4.13 -0.06 21.76
C CYS A 1131 -3.38 -0.08 20.42
N TYR A 1132 -2.21 0.54 20.34
CA TYR A 1132 -1.58 1.01 19.15
C TYR A 1132 -0.33 0.16 18.80
N LEU A 1133 0.24 -0.67 19.69
CA LEU A 1133 1.36 -1.57 19.31
C LEU A 1133 0.86 -2.63 18.33
N ALA A 1134 0.89 -2.27 17.05
CA ALA A 1134 0.62 -3.13 15.92
C ALA A 1134 1.95 -3.74 15.46
N GLY A 1135 2.05 -5.05 15.60
CA GLY A 1135 3.02 -5.82 14.86
C GLY A 1135 2.57 -5.93 13.41
N PHE A 1136 3.52 -6.06 12.50
CA PHE A 1136 3.25 -6.32 11.09
C PHE A 1136 4.03 -7.56 10.66
N LEU A 1137 3.60 -8.20 9.57
CA LEU A 1137 4.39 -9.28 8.99
C LEU A 1137 5.79 -8.75 8.61
N PRO A 1138 6.86 -9.54 8.78
CA PRO A 1138 8.22 -9.17 8.36
C PRO A 1138 8.27 -8.65 6.91
N ILE A 1139 7.53 -9.28 6.01
CA ILE A 1139 7.47 -8.89 4.60
C ILE A 1139 6.88 -7.48 4.39
N ALA A 1140 5.95 -7.05 5.25
CA ALA A 1140 5.40 -5.69 5.17
C ALA A 1140 6.45 -4.64 5.57
N TRP A 1141 7.29 -4.93 6.56
CA TRP A 1141 8.43 -4.07 6.95
C TRP A 1141 9.43 -3.94 5.81
N LEU A 1142 9.77 -5.05 5.15
CA LEU A 1142 10.67 -5.07 4.00
C LEU A 1142 10.12 -4.25 2.83
N ALA A 1143 8.84 -4.43 2.46
CA ALA A 1143 8.19 -3.66 1.40
C ALA A 1143 8.28 -2.14 1.67
N ARG A 1144 8.00 -1.75 2.91
CA ARG A 1144 7.98 -0.33 3.31
C ARG A 1144 9.40 0.24 3.39
N ALA A 1145 10.38 -0.52 3.86
CA ALA A 1145 11.79 -0.14 3.88
C ALA A 1145 12.33 0.03 2.45
N HIS A 1146 12.04 -0.90 1.53
CA HIS A 1146 12.47 -0.77 0.14
C HIS A 1146 11.86 0.43 -0.56
N ARG A 1147 10.57 0.68 -0.35
CA ARG A 1147 9.94 1.89 -0.89
C ARG A 1147 10.63 3.15 -0.41
N ARG A 1148 10.99 3.18 0.88
CA ARG A 1148 11.72 4.30 1.46
C ARG A 1148 13.12 4.44 0.86
N HIS A 1149 13.79 3.33 0.57
CA HIS A 1149 15.07 3.31 -0.14
C HIS A 1149 14.96 3.97 -1.53
N VAL A 1150 13.99 3.54 -2.34
CA VAL A 1150 13.76 4.10 -3.69
C VAL A 1150 13.51 5.61 -3.63
N SER A 1151 12.72 6.09 -2.65
CA SER A 1151 12.52 7.53 -2.46
C SER A 1151 13.83 8.29 -2.16
N PHE A 1152 14.72 7.73 -1.33
CA PHE A 1152 16.03 8.36 -1.06
C PHE A 1152 16.99 8.30 -2.26
N VAL A 1153 16.93 7.24 -3.06
CA VAL A 1153 17.68 7.14 -4.32
C VAL A 1153 17.21 8.25 -5.28
N GLY A 1154 15.90 8.41 -5.47
CA GLY A 1154 15.32 9.48 -6.29
C GLY A 1154 15.74 10.87 -5.83
N LEU A 1155 15.70 11.15 -4.52
CA LEU A 1155 16.17 12.41 -3.95
C LEU A 1155 17.68 12.63 -4.14
N ALA A 1156 18.49 11.57 -4.01
CA ALA A 1156 19.93 11.65 -4.22
C ALA A 1156 20.31 11.87 -5.69
N LEU A 1157 19.58 11.23 -6.62
CA LEU A 1157 19.72 11.45 -8.04
C LEU A 1157 19.33 12.89 -8.43
N ASN A 1158 18.18 13.35 -7.91
CA ASN A 1158 17.71 14.72 -8.14
C ASN A 1158 18.76 15.73 -7.68
N ARG A 1159 19.30 15.58 -6.46
CA ARG A 1159 20.26 16.51 -5.85
C ARG A 1159 21.49 16.80 -6.73
N ALA A 1160 21.89 15.88 -7.60
CA ALA A 1160 23.02 16.09 -8.52
C ALA A 1160 22.73 17.09 -9.66
N ALA A 1161 21.47 17.44 -9.89
CA ALA A 1161 20.99 18.33 -10.95
C ALA A 1161 20.14 19.50 -10.44
N VAL A 1162 20.29 19.89 -9.17
CA VAL A 1162 19.48 20.96 -8.54
C VAL A 1162 20.09 22.34 -8.76
N TRP A 1163 19.22 23.36 -8.86
CA TRP A 1163 19.61 24.76 -8.89
C TRP A 1163 20.45 25.15 -7.65
N PRO A 1164 21.60 25.84 -7.81
CA PRO A 1164 22.44 26.23 -6.67
C PRO A 1164 21.69 27.04 -5.61
N GLY A 1165 21.77 26.63 -4.34
CA GLY A 1165 21.03 27.20 -3.22
C GLY A 1165 19.75 26.43 -2.83
N PHE A 1166 19.31 25.43 -3.60
CA PHE A 1166 18.18 24.57 -3.25
C PHE A 1166 18.60 23.23 -2.63
N GLU A 1167 19.89 23.04 -2.33
CA GLU A 1167 20.47 21.75 -1.92
C GLU A 1167 19.80 21.21 -0.65
N ALA A 1168 19.44 22.09 0.28
CA ALA A 1168 18.74 21.69 1.51
C ALA A 1168 17.27 21.30 1.28
N ALA A 1169 16.57 21.94 0.33
CA ALA A 1169 15.19 21.59 -0.05
C ALA A 1169 15.16 20.29 -0.88
N ALA A 1170 16.22 20.03 -1.66
CA ALA A 1170 16.41 18.81 -2.43
C ALA A 1170 16.57 17.56 -1.55
N LEU A 1171 16.87 17.72 -0.25
CA LEU A 1171 16.93 16.60 0.70
C LEU A 1171 15.55 15.98 0.97
N VAL A 1172 14.47 16.70 0.70
CA VAL A 1172 13.10 16.26 1.04
C VAL A 1172 12.15 16.25 -0.13
N SER A 1173 12.49 16.94 -1.21
CA SER A 1173 11.57 17.19 -2.32
C SER A 1173 12.32 17.31 -3.64
N PHE A 1174 11.57 17.17 -4.73
CA PHE A 1174 12.09 17.46 -6.07
C PHE A 1174 12.05 18.96 -6.33
N THR A 1175 13.21 19.56 -6.45
CA THR A 1175 13.41 21.01 -6.67
C THR A 1175 13.67 21.32 -8.14
N GLN A 1176 13.65 22.61 -8.50
CA GLN A 1176 13.97 23.07 -9.85
C GLN A 1176 15.40 22.75 -10.28
N MET A 1177 15.56 22.46 -11.57
CA MET A 1177 16.85 22.22 -12.23
C MET A 1177 17.42 23.52 -12.81
N PRO A 1178 18.76 23.63 -12.95
CA PRO A 1178 19.39 24.80 -13.57
C PRO A 1178 19.02 24.95 -15.05
N ALA A 1179 18.92 26.19 -15.52
CA ALA A 1179 18.78 26.46 -16.95
C ALA A 1179 20.02 25.95 -17.70
N SER A 1180 19.83 25.06 -18.67
CA SER A 1180 20.89 24.52 -19.51
C SER A 1180 20.47 24.51 -20.99
N PRO A 1181 21.41 24.67 -21.94
CA PRO A 1181 21.10 24.62 -23.37
C PRO A 1181 20.50 23.29 -23.79
N ASP A 1182 20.97 22.18 -23.21
CA ASP A 1182 20.48 20.83 -23.52
C ASP A 1182 19.01 20.64 -23.13
N TYR A 1183 18.56 21.29 -22.05
CA TYR A 1183 17.15 21.24 -21.64
C TYR A 1183 16.26 22.06 -22.55
N LEU A 1184 16.70 23.25 -22.96
CA LEU A 1184 15.95 24.05 -23.92
C LEU A 1184 15.87 23.34 -25.26
N LEU A 1185 16.94 22.68 -25.69
CA LEU A 1185 16.91 21.86 -26.91
C LEU A 1185 15.89 20.72 -26.79
N LEU A 1186 15.86 20.00 -25.66
CA LEU A 1186 14.84 18.96 -25.44
C LEU A 1186 13.42 19.55 -25.49
N MET A 1187 13.20 20.70 -24.86
CA MET A 1187 11.91 21.41 -24.89
C MET A 1187 11.50 21.85 -26.30
N GLU A 1188 12.45 22.40 -27.05
CA GLU A 1188 12.27 22.83 -28.43
C GLU A 1188 11.90 21.62 -29.30
N VAL A 1189 12.64 20.51 -29.18
CA VAL A 1189 12.37 19.26 -29.91
C VAL A 1189 10.98 18.70 -29.56
N CYS A 1190 10.61 18.66 -28.27
CA CYS A 1190 9.28 18.23 -27.86
C CYS A 1190 8.19 19.15 -28.42
N ALA A 1191 8.38 20.47 -28.39
CA ALA A 1191 7.44 21.44 -28.94
C ALA A 1191 7.33 21.29 -30.47
N GLN A 1192 8.45 21.16 -31.17
CA GLN A 1192 8.49 20.92 -32.62
C GLN A 1192 7.74 19.63 -32.97
N LEU A 1193 8.00 18.52 -32.29
CA LEU A 1193 7.26 17.27 -32.47
C LEU A 1193 5.77 17.47 -32.23
N SER A 1194 5.40 18.21 -31.20
CA SER A 1194 3.99 18.41 -30.87
C SER A 1194 3.23 19.36 -31.80
N LEU A 1195 3.92 20.27 -32.49
CA LEU A 1195 3.33 21.23 -33.42
C LEU A 1195 3.35 20.75 -34.86
N ALA A 1196 4.44 20.09 -35.27
CA ALA A 1196 4.69 19.70 -36.64
C ALA A 1196 4.18 18.29 -36.96
N SER A 1197 4.07 17.40 -35.98
CA SER A 1197 3.68 16.02 -36.25
C SER A 1197 2.18 15.87 -36.45
N ASN A 1198 1.79 15.12 -37.48
CA ASN A 1198 0.40 14.66 -37.66
C ASN A 1198 0.06 13.43 -36.79
N ASN A 1199 1.00 12.92 -35.97
CA ASN A 1199 0.79 11.79 -35.07
C ASN A 1199 0.20 12.27 -33.72
N ALA A 1200 -1.02 11.82 -33.40
CA ALA A 1200 -1.74 12.21 -32.19
C ALA A 1200 -0.97 11.98 -30.87
N LYS A 1201 -0.09 10.98 -30.78
CA LYS A 1201 0.73 10.75 -29.58
C LYS A 1201 1.95 11.66 -29.55
N ALA A 1202 2.59 11.92 -30.70
CA ALA A 1202 3.66 12.91 -30.79
C ALA A 1202 3.17 14.33 -30.41
N THR A 1203 1.91 14.66 -30.72
CA THR A 1203 1.25 15.90 -30.26
C THR A 1203 1.04 15.97 -28.74
N CYS A 1204 1.07 14.83 -28.05
CA CYS A 1204 0.94 14.74 -26.60
C CYS A 1204 2.29 14.71 -25.85
N ILE A 1205 3.43 14.55 -26.53
CA ILE A 1205 4.75 14.46 -25.88
C ILE A 1205 5.06 15.73 -25.08
N ALA A 1206 4.88 16.92 -25.65
CA ALA A 1206 5.14 18.15 -24.92
C ALA A 1206 4.18 18.34 -23.73
N PRO A 1207 2.85 18.15 -23.87
CA PRO A 1207 1.93 18.12 -22.73
C PRO A 1207 2.30 17.10 -21.64
N GLU A 1208 2.64 15.86 -22.01
CA GLU A 1208 2.98 14.79 -21.06
C GLU A 1208 4.30 15.08 -20.33
N ALA A 1209 5.32 15.56 -21.06
CA ALA A 1209 6.53 16.08 -20.45
C ALA A 1209 6.18 17.25 -19.49
N LEU A 1210 5.28 18.15 -19.89
CA LEU A 1210 4.92 19.35 -19.13
C LEU A 1210 4.15 19.03 -17.86
N ASP A 1211 3.25 18.05 -17.91
CA ASP A 1211 2.36 17.65 -16.83
C ASP A 1211 3.04 16.69 -15.83
N GLU A 1212 3.83 15.72 -16.30
CA GLU A 1212 4.45 14.70 -15.43
C GLU A 1212 5.83 15.09 -14.88
N HIS A 1213 6.59 15.95 -15.59
CA HIS A 1213 8.00 16.20 -15.27
C HIS A 1213 8.44 17.67 -15.24
N LEU A 1214 7.88 18.55 -16.09
CA LEU A 1214 8.44 19.89 -16.31
C LEU A 1214 7.75 21.03 -15.56
N GLY A 1215 6.44 20.95 -15.27
CA GLY A 1215 5.64 22.06 -14.74
C GLY A 1215 6.07 22.62 -13.37
N LEU A 1216 6.98 21.94 -12.67
CA LEU A 1216 7.57 22.38 -11.40
C LEU A 1216 9.10 22.42 -11.41
N ARG A 1217 9.77 21.85 -12.43
CA ARG A 1217 11.23 21.61 -12.43
C ARG A 1217 12.01 22.47 -13.42
N VAL A 1218 11.37 23.05 -14.44
CA VAL A 1218 12.06 23.81 -15.50
C VAL A 1218 11.89 25.32 -15.31
N PRO A 1219 12.96 26.12 -15.44
CA PRO A 1219 12.89 27.58 -15.35
C PRO A 1219 12.07 28.19 -16.51
N GLY A 1220 11.20 29.17 -16.23
CA GLY A 1220 10.42 29.89 -17.24
C GLY A 1220 8.97 29.41 -17.41
N VAL A 1221 8.57 28.30 -16.79
CA VAL A 1221 7.23 27.70 -16.93
C VAL A 1221 6.40 28.00 -15.67
N SER A 1222 5.54 29.04 -15.72
CA SER A 1222 4.66 29.36 -14.60
C SER A 1222 3.36 28.51 -14.63
N SER A 1223 3.08 27.78 -13.55
CA SER A 1223 1.88 26.93 -13.43
C SER A 1223 0.55 27.72 -13.52
N GLU A 1224 0.59 29.04 -13.33
CA GLU A 1224 -0.58 29.92 -13.42
C GLU A 1224 -0.88 30.40 -14.86
N GLN A 1225 0.04 30.22 -15.80
CA GLN A 1225 -0.13 30.62 -17.21
C GLN A 1225 -0.43 29.46 -18.17
N LEU A 1226 -0.64 28.25 -17.65
CA LEU A 1226 -1.11 27.11 -18.43
C LEU A 1226 -2.64 26.99 -18.29
N PRO A 1227 -3.45 27.68 -19.11
CA PRO A 1227 -4.82 27.24 -19.31
C PRO A 1227 -4.73 25.84 -19.91
N ILE A 1228 -5.29 24.86 -19.20
CA ILE A 1228 -5.63 23.50 -19.65
C ILE A 1228 -5.55 23.40 -21.18
N CYS A 1229 -4.45 22.87 -21.71
CA CYS A 1229 -4.24 22.70 -23.14
C CYS A 1229 -5.20 21.64 -23.69
N ARG A 1230 -6.44 22.07 -23.99
CA ARG A 1230 -7.23 21.58 -25.12
C ARG A 1230 -7.13 22.64 -26.23
N PRO A 1231 -7.14 22.22 -27.50
CA PRO A 1231 -6.31 22.80 -28.56
C PRO A 1231 -6.76 24.20 -28.94
N PHE A 1232 -5.99 25.23 -28.59
CA PHE A 1232 -6.06 26.54 -29.22
C PHE A 1232 -4.67 27.19 -29.29
N ALA A 1233 -4.02 26.97 -30.44
CA ALA A 1233 -3.43 28.00 -31.30
C ALA A 1233 -2.15 28.79 -30.86
N PRO A 1234 -1.33 29.22 -31.84
CA PRO A 1234 0.12 29.40 -31.80
C PRO A 1234 0.61 30.75 -31.22
N SER A 1235 -0.14 31.33 -30.29
CA SER A 1235 0.20 32.66 -29.75
C SER A 1235 1.32 32.66 -28.72
N PHE A 1236 1.55 31.54 -28.01
CA PHE A 1236 2.56 31.47 -26.95
C PHE A 1236 3.99 31.29 -27.48
N LEU A 1237 4.16 30.85 -28.73
CA LEU A 1237 5.48 30.58 -29.31
C LEU A 1237 6.04 31.74 -30.15
N ALA A 1238 5.22 32.74 -30.47
CA ALA A 1238 5.69 33.96 -31.10
C ALA A 1238 6.42 34.92 -30.13
N GLU A 1239 6.35 34.66 -28.82
CA GLU A 1239 7.13 35.38 -27.80
C GLU A 1239 8.43 34.65 -27.40
N VAL A 1240 8.63 33.40 -27.84
CA VAL A 1240 9.81 32.57 -27.51
C VAL A 1240 10.76 32.38 -28.71
N ALA A 1241 10.29 32.62 -29.95
CA ALA A 1241 11.13 32.76 -31.14
C ALA A 1241 11.52 34.24 -31.36
#